data_AF-A0A435GDH1-F1
#
_entry.id   AF-A0A435GDH1-F1
#
_cell.length_a   1.000
_cell.length_b   1.000
_cell.length_c   1.000
_cell.angle_alpha   90.00
_cell.angle_beta   90.00
_cell.angle_gamma   90.00
#
_symmetry.space_group_name_H-M   'P 1'
#
loop_
_entity.id
_entity.type
_entity.pdbx_description
1 polymer ?
#
loop_
_entity_poly.entity_id
_entity_poly.type
_entity_poly.pdbx_seq_one_letter_code
_entity_poly.pdbx_strand_id
1 'polypeptide(L)'
;MPCCSSCERFNTNSILISQEGVGHDWKSSGMAVAGGCAASLLGRNGAGWRARMRGCCTVARSPACRRGHRHPRDRSSRSRRHQAPRLSVDFTGAARRRHRYRNREGCLSGGPSSFASGVMGRLVGSRQTLGNSSAWLSFRRCAALCERSRHAARPMRFSRFQWRAVAQARLVGAAMARRDHSGRGAAYPGWRKQMNDDLRFSRLCATASELADASFEPQRFLQQSVLLTGTADAFATENGCEMARCALLLLMRMTKSLVVALPAGLEALERELGDCARQHAWDEVPKFVRLPVDPAPYAAVLSIGGDPRPDWPWTVITSNGWTLRVTSTARPVDQACGVANPVAALAAASLGVGEVFKRLLKLRDDKGQFLDACVFSLWSYAQDDEAGPVLPQVMDVDLLVAGAGAIGNGVAHLLSRLPLRGRCLILDRQKYGPENWGTCLRLTRTASKVEKATFLSGLFTGELQATPFQGQVEDLGRVSSWRAPPVVLSGFDNVDARHAVQDLWPDLVIDGAIGKRLECQVSAHPWSSSIACLRCIFKAAAGERAEVVQERMTGLTSASLADLTRSLTEADIADAAPERREWLSARVGKPICSVLEEAAALSSAALEESFRPSVPFVATFSACMIVTEFVRYLTTGKVGVEPRFFFSLLWGPHRGEHYPEDRHRDCLCVTRAVNIERVRATRL
;
A
#
# COMPACT_ATOMS: atom_id res chain seq x y z
N MET A 1 17.93 1.74 59.50
CA MET A 1 17.84 3.06 60.17
C MET A 1 19.04 3.89 59.73
N PRO A 2 18.92 5.21 59.47
CA PRO A 2 17.78 6.03 59.01
C PRO A 2 18.16 6.82 57.71
N CYS A 3 17.38 7.64 57.03
CA CYS A 3 15.95 7.95 56.88
C CYS A 3 15.77 8.87 55.64
N CYS A 4 14.58 8.80 55.03
CA CYS A 4 13.81 9.86 54.34
C CYS A 4 14.34 10.56 53.07
N SER A 5 13.54 11.02 52.09
CA SER A 5 12.23 10.68 51.48
C SER A 5 11.72 11.94 50.75
N SER A 6 11.32 11.86 49.48
CA SER A 6 10.19 12.65 48.93
C SER A 6 9.77 12.12 47.55
N CYS A 7 8.65 11.39 47.55
CA CYS A 7 7.75 11.17 46.42
C CYS A 7 6.61 12.18 46.55
N GLU A 8 6.18 12.80 45.46
CA GLU A 8 4.85 13.43 45.38
C GLU A 8 3.98 12.70 44.36
N ARG A 9 2.87 12.16 44.86
CA ARG A 9 1.67 11.81 44.12
C ARG A 9 0.69 12.97 44.30
N PHE A 10 -0.05 13.34 43.26
CA PHE A 10 -1.37 13.92 43.43
C PHE A 10 -2.36 13.26 42.48
N ASN A 11 -3.44 12.77 43.08
CA ASN A 11 -4.67 12.36 42.42
C ASN A 11 -5.80 12.75 43.38
N THR A 12 -6.76 13.58 42.94
CA THR A 12 -8.19 13.47 43.25
C THR A 12 -9.00 14.56 42.55
N ASN A 13 -9.94 14.11 41.71
CA ASN A 13 -11.34 14.55 41.52
C ASN A 13 -11.79 15.95 41.94
N SER A 14 -12.51 16.62 41.03
CA SER A 14 -13.72 17.39 41.35
C SER A 14 -14.71 17.36 40.18
N ILE A 15 -15.91 16.87 40.47
CA ILE A 15 -17.14 16.92 39.67
C ILE A 15 -17.79 18.27 39.95
N LEU A 16 -18.30 18.95 38.91
CA LEU A 16 -19.36 19.95 39.09
C LEU A 16 -20.42 19.77 38.00
N ILE A 17 -21.63 19.61 38.51
CA ILE A 17 -22.92 19.45 37.84
C ILE A 17 -23.45 20.85 37.52
N SER A 18 -24.03 21.05 36.34
CA SER A 18 -25.15 21.99 36.18
C SER A 18 -26.08 21.50 35.07
N GLN A 19 -27.25 20.98 35.48
CA GLN A 19 -28.46 20.94 34.68
C GLN A 19 -29.43 21.98 35.25
N GLU A 20 -30.11 22.69 34.33
CA GLU A 20 -31.41 23.39 34.39
C GLU A 20 -31.31 24.61 33.43
N GLY A 21 -32.24 24.93 32.53
CA GLY A 21 -33.54 24.36 32.21
C GLY A 21 -34.13 24.99 30.93
N VAL A 22 -35.03 24.23 30.30
CA VAL A 22 -36.30 24.58 29.64
C VAL A 22 -36.49 25.99 29.01
N GLY A 23 -36.68 26.00 27.67
CA GLY A 23 -37.86 26.53 26.96
C GLY A 23 -38.02 28.04 26.72
N HIS A 24 -38.04 28.46 25.44
CA HIS A 24 -39.22 29.02 24.76
C HIS A 24 -38.88 29.56 23.34
N ASP A 25 -39.79 29.30 22.40
CA ASP A 25 -39.98 30.02 21.13
C ASP A 25 -40.03 31.55 21.33
N TRP A 26 -39.59 32.32 20.33
CA TRP A 26 -40.44 33.29 19.59
C TRP A 26 -39.70 33.97 18.44
N LYS A 27 -40.48 34.36 17.44
CA LYS A 27 -40.12 35.01 16.17
C LYS A 27 -39.78 36.50 16.34
N SER A 28 -39.05 36.98 15.32
CA SER A 28 -39.25 38.25 14.58
C SER A 28 -38.57 39.56 15.04
N SER A 29 -38.03 40.23 14.01
CA SER A 29 -38.00 41.69 13.79
C SER A 29 -36.76 42.48 14.24
N GLY A 30 -36.05 43.05 13.24
CA GLY A 30 -36.16 44.49 13.03
C GLY A 30 -34.99 45.39 13.44
N MET A 31 -34.37 45.96 12.40
CA MET A 31 -33.88 47.35 12.28
C MET A 31 -32.54 47.78 12.90
N ALA A 32 -31.81 48.44 12.00
CA ALA A 32 -30.59 49.22 12.18
C ALA A 32 -30.81 50.52 12.96
N VAL A 33 -29.76 51.01 13.62
CA VAL A 33 -29.49 52.44 13.80
C VAL A 33 -27.98 52.69 13.70
N ALA A 34 -27.65 53.70 12.91
CA ALA A 34 -26.32 54.26 12.68
C ALA A 34 -26.04 55.44 13.63
N GLY A 35 -24.75 55.80 13.75
CA GLY A 35 -24.26 57.05 14.34
C GLY A 35 -23.26 56.80 15.48
N GLY A 36 -22.08 57.40 15.56
CA GLY A 36 -21.43 58.43 14.76
C GLY A 36 -20.20 58.98 15.52
N CYS A 37 -19.37 59.75 14.80
CA CYS A 37 -18.32 60.70 15.26
C CYS A 37 -17.02 60.12 15.86
N ALA A 38 -15.85 60.29 15.19
CA ALA A 38 -14.99 61.49 15.07
C ALA A 38 -14.02 61.60 16.29
N ALA A 39 -12.73 61.98 16.22
CA ALA A 39 -11.84 62.46 15.17
C ALA A 39 -10.35 62.34 15.63
N SER A 40 -9.44 62.45 14.65
CA SER A 40 -8.13 63.12 14.69
C SER A 40 -7.02 62.65 15.64
N LEU A 41 -5.86 62.27 15.06
CA LEU A 41 -4.60 62.99 15.30
C LEU A 41 -3.54 62.66 14.23
N LEU A 42 -2.69 63.67 14.01
CA LEU A 42 -1.76 63.94 12.93
C LEU A 42 -0.47 63.11 12.95
N GLY A 43 0.25 63.07 11.81
CA GLY A 43 1.71 62.90 11.83
C GLY A 43 2.37 62.39 10.54
N ARG A 44 2.58 63.27 9.55
CA ARG A 44 3.61 63.09 8.50
C ARG A 44 4.92 63.73 8.95
N ASN A 45 6.07 63.06 8.79
CA ASN A 45 7.32 63.55 8.16
C ASN A 45 8.57 62.73 8.55
N GLY A 46 9.51 62.63 7.59
CA GLY A 46 10.90 62.14 7.76
C GLY A 46 11.25 61.04 6.73
N ALA A 47 11.76 61.33 5.53
CA ALA A 47 13.21 61.53 5.23
C ALA A 47 14.10 60.51 5.97
N GLY A 48 14.92 59.66 5.36
CA GLY A 48 15.41 59.50 4.01
C GLY A 48 16.83 58.93 4.12
N TRP A 49 17.15 57.81 3.47
CA TRP A 49 18.55 57.35 3.32
C TRP A 49 18.75 56.72 1.94
N ARG A 50 19.68 57.30 1.18
CA ARG A 50 20.28 56.73 -0.03
C ARG A 50 21.52 55.93 0.38
N ALA A 51 21.76 54.80 -0.25
CA ALA A 51 23.11 54.31 -0.52
C ALA A 51 23.17 53.65 -1.90
N ARG A 52 24.07 54.19 -2.74
CA ARG A 52 24.52 53.67 -4.05
C ARG A 52 25.70 52.74 -3.84
N MET A 53 25.88 51.75 -4.74
CA MET A 53 27.09 51.39 -5.54
C MET A 53 26.71 50.11 -6.32
N ARG A 54 26.58 50.06 -7.66
CA ARG A 54 27.56 50.11 -8.77
C ARG A 54 28.76 49.16 -8.66
N GLY A 55 28.80 48.19 -9.58
CA GLY A 55 29.97 47.45 -10.09
C GLY A 55 29.48 46.48 -11.18
N CYS A 56 29.40 46.86 -12.46
CA CYS A 56 30.44 46.75 -13.50
C CYS A 56 31.14 45.37 -13.57
N CYS A 57 30.79 44.60 -14.60
CA CYS A 57 31.73 43.80 -15.39
C CYS A 57 31.13 43.52 -16.78
N THR A 58 31.63 44.25 -17.77
CA THR A 58 31.54 43.97 -19.20
C THR A 58 32.74 43.13 -19.64
N VAL A 59 32.52 42.06 -20.39
CA VAL A 59 33.44 41.64 -21.47
C VAL A 59 32.60 41.27 -22.69
N ALA A 60 33.00 41.84 -23.82
CA ALA A 60 32.36 41.77 -25.12
C ALA A 60 33.25 41.04 -26.15
N ARG A 61 32.61 40.71 -27.28
CA ARG A 61 33.10 40.41 -28.65
C ARG A 61 33.09 38.91 -29.02
N SER A 62 32.15 38.39 -29.83
CA SER A 62 31.80 38.62 -31.28
C SER A 62 32.57 37.69 -32.25
N PRO A 63 32.15 37.48 -33.52
CA PRO A 63 30.80 37.23 -34.07
C PRO A 63 30.75 36.26 -35.30
N ALA A 64 29.52 36.04 -35.80
CA ALA A 64 29.12 35.93 -37.23
C ALA A 64 29.20 34.59 -38.03
N CYS A 65 28.04 34.14 -38.52
CA CYS A 65 27.71 33.91 -39.95
C CYS A 65 26.21 33.52 -40.09
N ARG A 66 25.30 34.47 -40.38
CA ARG A 66 24.66 34.84 -41.67
C ARG A 66 23.93 33.73 -42.47
N ARG A 67 22.59 33.90 -42.47
CA ARG A 67 21.61 33.95 -43.59
C ARG A 67 21.34 32.72 -44.47
N GLY A 68 20.04 32.44 -44.63
CA GLY A 68 19.50 31.75 -45.81
C GLY A 68 17.98 31.51 -45.75
N HIS A 69 17.18 32.45 -46.26
CA HIS A 69 15.76 32.26 -46.60
C HIS A 69 15.58 31.18 -47.68
N ARG A 70 14.48 30.41 -47.62
CA ARG A 70 13.51 30.15 -48.72
C ARG A 70 12.46 29.09 -48.32
N HIS A 71 11.18 29.47 -48.34
CA HIS A 71 10.07 28.63 -48.80
C HIS A 71 9.97 28.81 -50.33
N PRO A 72 9.35 27.91 -51.16
CA PRO A 72 8.00 27.37 -50.92
C PRO A 72 7.64 25.99 -51.55
N ARG A 73 6.38 25.58 -51.31
CA ARG A 73 5.46 24.76 -52.17
C ARG A 73 5.69 23.26 -52.42
N ASP A 74 4.72 22.50 -51.89
CA ASP A 74 3.68 21.76 -52.62
C ASP A 74 3.97 20.38 -53.26
N ARG A 75 2.93 19.52 -53.11
CA ARG A 75 2.54 18.32 -53.89
C ARG A 75 3.24 16.96 -53.69
N SER A 76 2.40 16.08 -53.14
CA SER A 76 1.88 14.83 -53.74
C SER A 76 2.73 13.56 -53.76
N SER A 77 2.12 12.53 -53.15
CA SER A 77 2.03 11.13 -53.61
C SER A 77 3.31 10.41 -54.05
N ARG A 78 3.65 9.35 -53.31
CA ARG A 78 3.71 7.99 -53.88
C ARG A 78 3.96 6.93 -52.82
N SER A 79 3.24 5.83 -53.03
CA SER A 79 3.42 4.51 -52.46
C SER A 79 4.81 3.92 -52.72
N ARG A 80 5.30 3.11 -51.76
CA ARG A 80 6.13 1.90 -51.91
C ARG A 80 6.48 1.42 -50.49
N ARG A 81 5.94 0.28 -50.03
CA ARG A 81 6.61 -1.04 -50.01
C ARG A 81 8.12 -0.94 -49.79
N HIS A 82 8.60 -1.28 -48.59
CA HIS A 82 9.83 -2.03 -48.30
C HIS A 82 9.69 -2.59 -46.88
N GLN A 83 9.60 -3.91 -46.74
CA GLN A 83 10.72 -4.82 -46.45
C GLN A 83 11.30 -4.62 -45.05
N ALA A 84 10.97 -5.59 -44.19
CA ALA A 84 11.59 -5.80 -42.89
C ALA A 84 13.08 -6.20 -43.07
N PRO A 85 14.01 -5.65 -42.30
CA PRO A 85 15.35 -6.20 -42.21
C PRO A 85 15.38 -7.36 -41.21
N ARG A 86 15.76 -8.55 -41.70
CA ARG A 86 16.34 -9.63 -40.90
C ARG A 86 17.73 -9.17 -40.48
N LEU A 87 18.01 -9.14 -39.17
CA LEU A 87 19.37 -9.09 -38.65
C LEU A 87 19.76 -10.50 -38.20
N SER A 88 20.55 -11.15 -39.04
CA SER A 88 21.42 -12.27 -38.69
C SER A 88 22.65 -11.72 -37.96
N VAL A 89 22.97 -12.28 -36.80
CA VAL A 89 24.28 -12.09 -36.17
C VAL A 89 24.78 -13.46 -35.76
N ASP A 90 25.84 -13.92 -36.41
CA ASP A 90 26.69 -15.00 -35.92
C ASP A 90 28.15 -14.54 -35.90
N PHE A 91 28.75 -14.77 -34.73
CA PHE A 91 30.14 -15.08 -34.39
C PHE A 91 31.31 -14.32 -35.04
N THR A 92 32.12 -13.65 -34.20
CA THR A 92 33.41 -14.16 -33.66
C THR A 92 34.19 -13.01 -32.99
N GLY A 93 34.90 -13.29 -31.90
CA GLY A 93 35.84 -12.32 -31.31
C GLY A 93 36.26 -12.61 -29.88
N ALA A 94 37.08 -13.64 -29.68
CA ALA A 94 37.70 -13.99 -28.41
C ALA A 94 38.72 -12.94 -27.93
N ALA A 95 38.72 -12.62 -26.64
CA ALA A 95 39.90 -12.09 -25.95
C ALA A 95 39.91 -12.52 -24.48
N ARG A 96 40.78 -13.50 -24.17
CA ARG A 96 41.14 -13.96 -22.83
C ARG A 96 41.87 -12.85 -22.07
N ARG A 97 41.49 -12.57 -20.82
CA ARG A 97 42.41 -12.01 -19.80
C ARG A 97 42.31 -12.80 -18.51
N ARG A 98 43.43 -13.44 -18.17
CA ARG A 98 43.72 -14.14 -16.91
C ARG A 98 44.01 -13.08 -15.83
N HIS A 99 43.37 -13.17 -14.67
CA HIS A 99 43.86 -12.51 -13.45
C HIS A 99 44.75 -13.48 -12.66
N ARG A 100 46.03 -13.13 -12.56
CA ARG A 100 47.00 -13.75 -11.65
C ARG A 100 46.85 -13.14 -10.26
N TYR A 101 46.76 -14.02 -9.26
CA TYR A 101 47.13 -13.74 -7.87
C TYR A 101 48.59 -13.27 -7.78
N ARG A 102 48.86 -12.26 -6.95
CA ARG A 102 50.23 -11.94 -6.52
C ARG A 102 50.24 -11.54 -5.06
N ASN A 103 50.82 -12.41 -4.24
CA ASN A 103 51.29 -12.15 -2.89
C ASN A 103 52.28 -10.97 -2.88
N ARG A 104 52.23 -10.17 -1.80
CA ARG A 104 53.39 -9.42 -1.31
C ARG A 104 53.40 -9.41 0.22
N GLU A 105 54.38 -10.13 0.76
CA GLU A 105 54.97 -9.89 2.07
C GLU A 105 56.04 -8.78 1.97
N GLY A 106 56.38 -8.20 3.13
CA GLY A 106 57.51 -7.28 3.35
C GLY A 106 57.07 -6.08 4.21
N CYS A 107 57.06 -6.19 5.54
CA CYS A 107 58.16 -5.94 6.49
C CYS A 107 58.59 -4.47 6.60
N LEU A 108 58.48 -3.92 7.83
CA LEU A 108 59.35 -2.96 8.56
C LEU A 108 58.55 -2.46 9.78
N SER A 109 58.73 -3.03 10.98
CA SER A 109 59.71 -2.65 12.03
C SER A 109 59.30 -1.42 12.85
N GLY A 110 59.06 -1.61 14.17
CA GLY A 110 59.03 -0.48 15.12
C GLY A 110 58.33 -0.66 16.47
N GLY A 111 58.86 -1.53 17.35
CA GLY A 111 59.09 -1.27 18.79
C GLY A 111 57.93 -0.99 19.79
N PRO A 112 58.19 -1.11 21.11
CA PRO A 112 57.24 -1.74 22.05
C PRO A 112 56.88 -0.94 23.33
N SER A 113 55.81 -1.35 24.00
CA SER A 113 55.61 -1.25 25.46
C SER A 113 54.44 -2.16 25.89
N SER A 114 54.68 -3.39 26.36
CA SER A 114 54.75 -3.78 27.79
C SER A 114 53.51 -3.42 28.63
N PHE A 115 52.69 -4.41 29.03
CA PHE A 115 52.59 -4.87 30.43
C PHE A 115 51.60 -6.05 30.58
N ALA A 116 52.09 -7.10 31.26
CA ALA A 116 51.43 -8.09 32.13
C ALA A 116 50.10 -8.75 31.70
N SER A 117 50.03 -10.04 31.32
CA SER A 117 50.31 -11.30 32.06
C SER A 117 49.20 -11.75 33.02
N GLY A 118 48.63 -12.94 32.76
CA GLY A 118 47.99 -13.72 33.82
C GLY A 118 47.18 -14.96 33.41
N VAL A 119 47.89 -16.09 33.25
CA VAL A 119 47.55 -17.46 33.74
C VAL A 119 46.48 -18.27 32.96
N MET A 120 46.87 -19.25 32.13
CA MET A 120 47.19 -20.67 32.40
C MET A 120 46.00 -21.57 32.82
N GLY A 121 45.76 -22.61 32.03
CA GLY A 121 44.87 -23.72 32.35
C GLY A 121 44.72 -24.71 31.20
N ARG A 122 45.77 -25.48 30.90
CA ARG A 122 45.70 -26.69 30.05
C ARG A 122 44.96 -27.79 30.81
N LEU A 123 44.13 -28.57 30.11
CA LEU A 123 43.95 -30.00 30.40
C LEU A 123 43.70 -30.77 29.10
N VAL A 124 44.56 -31.76 28.90
CA VAL A 124 44.53 -32.80 27.86
C VAL A 124 43.94 -34.06 28.49
N GLY A 125 43.11 -34.79 27.76
CA GLY A 125 42.67 -36.16 28.08
C GLY A 125 41.61 -36.60 27.06
N SER A 126 42.01 -37.23 25.96
CA SER A 126 42.17 -38.68 25.76
C SER A 126 40.86 -39.45 25.55
N ARG A 127 40.79 -40.11 24.38
CA ARG A 127 39.76 -41.03 23.88
C ARG A 127 39.42 -42.16 24.84
N GLN A 128 38.16 -42.60 24.83
CA GLN A 128 37.81 -44.03 24.73
C GLN A 128 36.37 -44.24 24.23
N THR A 129 36.25 -45.16 23.29
CA THR A 129 35.06 -45.75 22.67
C THR A 129 34.42 -46.82 23.54
N LEU A 130 33.10 -46.96 23.49
CA LEU A 130 32.20 -48.14 23.65
C LEU A 130 30.77 -47.52 23.66
N GLY A 131 29.74 -47.94 22.93
CA GLY A 131 29.34 -49.27 22.48
C GLY A 131 28.00 -49.63 23.16
N ASN A 132 26.94 -49.72 22.36
CA ASN A 132 25.68 -50.46 22.58
C ASN A 132 24.50 -49.86 23.39
N SER A 133 23.48 -49.47 22.61
CA SER A 133 22.09 -49.99 22.62
C SER A 133 21.40 -50.31 23.95
N SER A 134 20.39 -49.51 24.31
CA SER A 134 19.09 -49.94 24.86
C SER A 134 18.19 -48.72 25.14
N ALA A 135 17.27 -48.42 24.23
CA ALA A 135 16.22 -47.42 24.45
C ALA A 135 14.90 -47.89 23.81
N TRP A 136 14.39 -49.00 24.34
CA TRP A 136 12.99 -49.40 24.26
C TRP A 136 12.53 -49.67 25.70
N LEU A 137 11.31 -49.24 26.04
CA LEU A 137 10.68 -49.22 27.37
C LEU A 137 10.96 -47.99 28.26
N SER A 138 10.26 -46.90 27.97
CA SER A 138 9.64 -46.04 29.01
C SER A 138 8.59 -45.12 28.37
N PHE A 139 7.44 -45.67 28.00
CA PHE A 139 6.28 -44.89 27.50
C PHE A 139 4.94 -45.32 28.12
N ARG A 140 4.94 -45.81 29.37
CA ARG A 140 3.71 -46.22 30.09
C ARG A 140 3.56 -45.68 31.52
N ARG A 141 4.04 -44.47 31.81
CA ARG A 141 3.80 -43.81 33.12
C ARG A 141 3.53 -42.28 33.06
N CYS A 142 2.73 -41.81 32.10
CA CYS A 142 2.23 -40.42 32.09
C CYS A 142 0.70 -40.27 32.11
N ALA A 143 -0.07 -41.35 32.33
CA ALA A 143 -1.53 -41.30 32.33
C ALA A 143 -2.18 -41.18 33.73
N ALA A 144 -1.41 -40.98 34.82
CA ALA A 144 -1.97 -41.03 36.19
C ALA A 144 -1.66 -39.79 37.06
N LEU A 145 -1.19 -38.68 36.49
CA LEU A 145 -0.90 -37.44 37.24
C LEU A 145 -1.70 -36.21 36.79
N CYS A 146 -2.69 -36.37 35.91
CA CYS A 146 -3.48 -35.24 35.38
C CYS A 146 -4.87 -35.05 36.01
N GLU A 147 -5.13 -35.64 37.18
CA GLU A 147 -6.47 -35.58 37.83
C GLU A 147 -6.50 -34.94 39.22
N ARG A 148 -5.41 -34.31 39.69
CA ARG A 148 -5.37 -33.60 40.99
C ARG A 148 -4.83 -32.17 40.91
N SER A 149 -5.37 -31.35 40.00
CA SER A 149 -5.14 -29.90 40.03
C SER A 149 -6.37 -29.07 39.66
N ARG A 150 -7.57 -29.60 39.93
CA ARG A 150 -8.79 -28.78 40.02
C ARG A 150 -9.01 -28.44 41.49
N HIS A 151 -8.63 -27.21 41.88
CA HIS A 151 -9.07 -26.44 43.05
C HIS A 151 -7.90 -25.64 43.63
N ALA A 152 -7.60 -24.48 43.04
CA ALA A 152 -7.16 -23.26 43.71
C ALA A 152 -6.78 -22.19 42.67
N ALA A 153 -7.76 -21.53 42.08
CA ALA A 153 -7.54 -20.23 41.44
C ALA A 153 -8.58 -19.26 42.00
N ARG A 154 -8.12 -18.32 42.83
CA ARG A 154 -8.93 -17.21 43.32
C ARG A 154 -9.30 -16.29 42.15
N PRO A 155 -10.55 -15.82 42.04
CA PRO A 155 -10.94 -14.93 40.96
C PRO A 155 -10.37 -13.52 41.21
N MET A 156 -9.74 -12.94 40.19
CA MET A 156 -9.45 -11.50 40.17
C MET A 156 -10.78 -10.73 40.18
N ARG A 157 -10.92 -9.80 41.14
CA ARG A 157 -12.05 -8.89 41.23
C ARG A 157 -11.91 -7.82 40.13
N PHE A 158 -12.70 -7.94 39.06
CA PHE A 158 -12.95 -6.85 38.13
C PHE A 158 -13.97 -5.86 38.73
N SER A 159 -13.78 -4.57 38.49
CA SER A 159 -14.73 -3.54 38.94
C SER A 159 -16.06 -3.65 38.18
N ARG A 160 -17.18 -3.30 38.83
CA ARG A 160 -18.54 -3.30 38.24
C ARG A 160 -18.66 -2.44 36.96
N PHE A 161 -17.70 -1.56 36.69
CA PHE A 161 -17.67 -0.71 35.49
C PHE A 161 -17.19 -1.45 34.24
N GLN A 162 -16.23 -2.39 34.36
CA GLN A 162 -15.70 -3.14 33.22
C GLN A 162 -16.68 -4.20 32.68
N TRP A 163 -17.58 -4.71 33.52
CA TRP A 163 -18.64 -5.62 33.07
C TRP A 163 -19.72 -4.94 32.23
N ARG A 164 -19.97 -3.64 32.41
CA ARG A 164 -20.95 -2.90 31.61
C ARG A 164 -20.47 -2.67 30.18
N ALA A 165 -19.18 -2.35 29.98
CA ALA A 165 -18.61 -2.19 28.63
C ALA A 165 -18.58 -3.50 27.83
N VAL A 166 -18.25 -4.62 28.47
CA VAL A 166 -18.23 -5.94 27.82
C VAL A 166 -19.65 -6.48 27.56
N ALA A 167 -20.62 -6.19 28.44
CA ALA A 167 -22.02 -6.56 28.23
C ALA A 167 -22.68 -5.71 27.13
N GLN A 168 -22.34 -4.43 27.01
CA GLN A 168 -22.85 -3.53 25.98
C GLN A 168 -22.26 -3.86 24.60
N ALA A 169 -20.98 -4.23 24.52
CA ALA A 169 -20.36 -4.75 23.29
C ALA A 169 -20.96 -6.10 22.84
N ARG A 170 -21.31 -7.00 23.78
CA ARG A 170 -21.99 -8.27 23.48
C ARG A 170 -23.45 -8.10 23.05
N LEU A 171 -24.16 -7.11 23.59
CA LEU A 171 -25.55 -6.83 23.19
C LEU A 171 -25.63 -6.16 21.82
N VAL A 172 -24.70 -5.27 21.47
CA VAL A 172 -24.59 -4.69 20.11
C VAL A 172 -24.17 -5.76 19.09
N GLY A 173 -23.23 -6.64 19.44
CA GLY A 173 -22.84 -7.78 18.60
C GLY A 173 -23.96 -8.81 18.39
N ALA A 174 -24.75 -9.11 19.43
CA ALA A 174 -25.88 -10.06 19.33
C ALA A 174 -27.13 -9.48 18.65
N ALA A 175 -27.29 -8.14 18.64
CA ALA A 175 -28.36 -7.46 17.89
C ALA A 175 -28.03 -7.33 16.40
N MET A 176 -26.74 -7.21 16.03
CA MET A 176 -26.30 -7.26 14.63
C MET A 176 -26.33 -8.68 14.06
N ALA A 177 -25.92 -9.70 14.83
CA ALA A 177 -25.91 -11.09 14.37
C ALA A 177 -27.32 -11.68 14.08
N ARG A 178 -28.40 -11.08 14.61
CA ARG A 178 -29.78 -11.53 14.35
C ARG A 178 -30.45 -10.86 13.15
N ARG A 179 -29.83 -9.85 12.52
CA ARG A 179 -30.37 -9.21 11.31
C ARG A 179 -29.76 -9.73 10.01
N ASP A 180 -28.76 -10.60 10.07
CA ASP A 180 -27.94 -10.95 8.90
C ASP A 180 -28.12 -12.39 8.38
N HIS A 181 -29.23 -13.07 8.71
CA HIS A 181 -29.51 -14.45 8.28
C HIS A 181 -30.75 -14.62 7.38
N SER A 182 -31.39 -13.54 6.93
CA SER A 182 -32.48 -13.60 5.93
C SER A 182 -32.18 -12.87 4.62
N GLY A 183 -31.03 -12.21 4.50
CA GLY A 183 -30.58 -11.59 3.25
C GLY A 183 -29.95 -12.61 2.31
N ARG A 184 -30.75 -13.51 1.70
CA ARG A 184 -30.33 -14.13 0.44
C ARG A 184 -30.20 -12.98 -0.56
N GLY A 185 -28.99 -12.50 -0.79
CA GLY A 185 -28.68 -11.61 -1.88
C GLY A 185 -29.14 -12.27 -3.17
N ALA A 186 -30.27 -11.83 -3.71
CA ALA A 186 -30.68 -12.18 -5.05
C ALA A 186 -29.56 -11.69 -5.97
N ALA A 187 -28.70 -12.60 -6.42
CA ALA A 187 -27.76 -12.32 -7.48
C ALA A 187 -28.56 -11.85 -8.69
N TYR A 188 -28.54 -10.54 -8.98
CA TYR A 188 -29.24 -9.93 -10.10
C TYR A 188 -28.75 -10.59 -11.41
N PRO A 189 -29.55 -11.42 -12.09
CA PRO A 189 -29.08 -12.17 -13.26
C PRO A 189 -28.80 -11.28 -14.48
N GLY A 190 -29.21 -10.01 -14.45
CA GLY A 190 -29.07 -9.06 -15.56
C GLY A 190 -27.78 -8.24 -15.59
N TRP A 191 -26.99 -8.21 -14.50
CA TRP A 191 -25.84 -7.29 -14.41
C TRP A 191 -24.66 -7.70 -15.31
N ARG A 192 -24.56 -8.99 -15.68
CA ARG A 192 -23.44 -9.54 -16.47
C ARG A 192 -23.43 -9.16 -17.95
N LYS A 193 -24.56 -8.75 -18.54
CA LYS A 193 -24.64 -8.53 -19.99
C LYS A 193 -24.33 -7.09 -20.44
N GLN A 194 -24.12 -6.16 -19.51
CA GLN A 194 -23.92 -4.73 -19.79
C GLN A 194 -22.83 -4.05 -18.96
N MET A 195 -22.02 -4.80 -18.20
CA MET A 195 -20.75 -4.24 -17.74
C MET A 195 -19.86 -4.02 -18.97
N ASN A 196 -19.80 -2.74 -19.36
CA ASN A 196 -18.85 -2.12 -20.26
C ASN A 196 -17.61 -3.00 -20.54
N ASP A 197 -17.36 -3.35 -21.80
CA ASP A 197 -16.23 -4.19 -22.28
C ASP A 197 -14.83 -3.65 -21.90
N ASP A 198 -14.79 -2.52 -21.20
CA ASP A 198 -13.60 -1.83 -20.79
C ASP A 198 -13.03 -2.41 -19.48
N LEU A 199 -12.36 -3.57 -19.60
CA LEU A 199 -11.71 -4.27 -18.48
C LEU A 199 -10.81 -3.36 -17.62
N ARG A 200 -10.26 -2.28 -18.18
CA ARG A 200 -9.33 -1.36 -17.52
C ARG A 200 -9.93 -0.66 -16.32
N PHE A 201 -11.22 -0.34 -16.39
CA PHE A 201 -11.98 0.31 -15.33
C PHE A 201 -12.87 -0.67 -14.57
N SER A 202 -12.85 -1.97 -14.90
CA SER A 202 -13.75 -2.98 -14.29
C SER A 202 -13.73 -2.95 -12.76
N ARG A 203 -12.55 -2.91 -12.14
CA ARG A 203 -12.39 -2.89 -10.67
C ARG A 203 -12.90 -1.59 -10.05
N LEU A 204 -12.62 -0.45 -10.69
CA LEU A 204 -13.10 0.86 -10.26
C LEU A 204 -14.62 0.96 -10.36
N CYS A 205 -15.19 0.56 -11.51
CA CYS A 205 -16.64 0.55 -11.72
C CYS A 205 -17.33 -0.40 -10.74
N ALA A 206 -16.77 -1.59 -10.50
CA ALA A 206 -17.31 -2.51 -9.50
C ALA A 206 -17.32 -1.89 -8.10
N THR A 207 -16.23 -1.25 -7.68
CA THR A 207 -16.17 -0.52 -6.40
C THR A 207 -17.19 0.62 -6.36
N ALA A 208 -17.28 1.42 -7.42
CA ALA A 208 -18.22 2.54 -7.46
C ALA A 208 -19.67 2.03 -7.39
N SER A 209 -20.02 0.99 -8.13
CA SER A 209 -21.35 0.38 -8.09
C SER A 209 -21.71 -0.21 -6.73
N GLU A 210 -20.75 -0.73 -5.96
CA GLU A 210 -20.99 -1.23 -4.59
C GLU A 210 -21.31 -0.08 -3.61
N LEU A 211 -20.74 1.11 -3.84
CA LEU A 211 -20.86 2.26 -2.95
C LEU A 211 -21.96 3.24 -3.35
N ALA A 212 -22.36 3.25 -4.62
CA ALA A 212 -23.34 4.18 -5.15
C ALA A 212 -24.79 3.77 -4.87
N ASP A 213 -25.72 4.68 -5.17
CA ASP A 213 -27.15 4.37 -5.18
C ASP A 213 -27.57 3.50 -6.38
N ALA A 214 -28.77 2.91 -6.28
CA ALA A 214 -29.31 2.02 -7.32
C ALA A 214 -29.45 2.69 -8.72
N SER A 215 -29.48 4.02 -8.79
CA SER A 215 -29.52 4.79 -10.03
C SER A 215 -28.13 5.12 -10.62
N PHE A 216 -27.06 4.54 -10.09
CA PHE A 216 -25.70 4.81 -10.54
C PHE A 216 -25.41 4.22 -11.92
N GLU A 217 -24.89 5.06 -12.81
CA GLU A 217 -24.45 4.69 -14.15
C GLU A 217 -22.92 4.74 -14.24
N PRO A 218 -22.21 3.59 -14.25
CA PRO A 218 -20.75 3.55 -14.27
C PRO A 218 -20.12 4.33 -15.44
N GLN A 219 -20.78 4.34 -16.60
CA GLN A 219 -20.31 5.07 -17.77
C GLN A 219 -20.28 6.58 -17.52
N ARG A 220 -21.31 7.14 -16.86
CA ARG A 220 -21.34 8.57 -16.53
C ARG A 220 -20.24 8.94 -15.56
N PHE A 221 -19.99 8.09 -14.56
CA PHE A 221 -18.92 8.31 -13.57
C PHE A 221 -17.55 8.51 -14.22
N LEU A 222 -17.20 7.67 -15.20
CA LEU A 222 -15.91 7.79 -15.90
C LEU A 222 -15.80 9.01 -16.83
N GLN A 223 -16.92 9.61 -17.23
CA GLN A 223 -16.97 10.73 -18.19
C GLN A 223 -17.06 12.09 -17.50
N GLN A 224 -17.21 12.12 -16.17
CA GLN A 224 -17.26 13.38 -15.43
C GLN A 224 -15.91 14.10 -15.50
N SER A 225 -15.98 15.39 -15.84
CA SER A 225 -14.80 16.25 -15.95
C SER A 225 -14.19 16.54 -14.57
N VAL A 226 -12.88 16.29 -14.46
CA VAL A 226 -12.08 16.58 -13.26
C VAL A 226 -10.99 17.58 -13.62
N LEU A 227 -10.75 18.53 -12.71
CA LEU A 227 -9.66 19.49 -12.80
C LEU A 227 -8.58 19.15 -11.76
N LEU A 228 -7.33 19.01 -12.20
CA LEU A 228 -6.14 19.03 -11.35
C LEU A 228 -5.47 20.41 -11.48
N THR A 229 -5.23 21.08 -10.36
CA THR A 229 -4.59 22.41 -10.32
C THR A 229 -3.77 22.60 -9.04
N GLY A 230 -3.28 23.82 -8.78
CA GLY A 230 -2.53 24.16 -7.58
C GLY A 230 -1.95 25.58 -7.63
N THR A 231 -1.24 25.95 -6.56
CA THR A 231 -0.61 27.27 -6.44
C THR A 231 0.85 27.25 -6.90
N ALA A 232 1.35 28.42 -7.31
CA ALA A 232 2.76 28.57 -7.68
C ALA A 232 3.69 28.23 -6.51
N ASP A 233 3.34 28.63 -5.29
CA ASP A 233 4.14 28.38 -4.08
C ASP A 233 4.26 26.89 -3.78
N ALA A 234 3.15 26.13 -3.86
CA ALA A 234 3.21 24.68 -3.66
C ALA A 234 4.05 24.02 -4.76
N PHE A 235 3.83 24.39 -6.03
CA PHE A 235 4.59 23.86 -7.17
C PHE A 235 6.06 24.29 -7.21
N ALA A 236 6.46 25.33 -6.47
CA ALA A 236 7.87 25.69 -6.32
C ALA A 236 8.65 24.69 -5.44
N THR A 237 7.95 23.82 -4.71
CA THR A 237 8.57 22.79 -3.84
C THR A 237 8.64 21.43 -4.54
N GLU A 238 9.64 20.63 -4.19
CA GLU A 238 9.76 19.24 -4.64
C GLU A 238 8.54 18.40 -4.21
N ASN A 239 8.06 18.61 -2.98
CA ASN A 239 6.92 17.89 -2.44
C ASN A 239 5.62 18.21 -3.21
N GLY A 240 5.40 19.48 -3.56
CA GLY A 240 4.25 19.89 -4.37
C GLY A 240 4.32 19.35 -5.81
N CYS A 241 5.50 19.31 -6.42
CA CYS A 241 5.69 18.68 -7.72
C CYS A 241 5.40 17.18 -7.67
N GLU A 242 5.88 16.47 -6.64
CA GLU A 242 5.60 15.04 -6.46
C GLU A 242 4.11 14.78 -6.21
N MET A 243 3.44 15.59 -5.38
CA MET A 243 1.99 15.51 -5.19
C MET A 243 1.23 15.66 -6.51
N ALA A 244 1.60 16.63 -7.35
CA ALA A 244 0.99 16.85 -8.66
C ALA A 244 1.16 15.63 -9.57
N ARG A 245 2.37 15.05 -9.60
CA ARG A 245 2.66 13.86 -10.41
C ARG A 245 1.87 12.64 -9.94
N CYS A 246 1.83 12.39 -8.63
CA CYS A 246 1.06 11.30 -8.05
C CYS A 246 -0.44 11.46 -8.28
N ALA A 247 -0.97 12.68 -8.07
CA ALA A 247 -2.38 12.99 -8.32
C ALA A 247 -2.76 12.79 -9.79
N LEU A 248 -1.93 13.26 -10.73
CA LEU A 248 -2.13 13.03 -12.16
C LEU A 248 -2.21 11.53 -12.50
N LEU A 249 -1.26 10.73 -12.02
CA LEU A 249 -1.24 9.28 -12.24
C LEU A 249 -2.50 8.60 -11.68
N LEU A 250 -2.94 8.99 -10.49
CA LEU A 250 -4.14 8.43 -9.86
C LEU A 250 -5.42 8.86 -10.58
N LEU A 251 -5.57 10.13 -10.93
CA LEU A 251 -6.76 10.68 -11.60
C LEU A 251 -6.96 10.10 -13.01
N MET A 252 -5.88 9.90 -13.78
CA MET A 252 -5.97 9.26 -15.11
C MET A 252 -6.56 7.85 -15.05
N ARG A 253 -6.45 7.16 -13.91
CA ARG A 253 -7.01 5.81 -13.71
C ARG A 253 -8.47 5.83 -13.30
N MET A 254 -9.01 7.01 -13.02
CA MET A 254 -10.33 7.20 -12.44
C MET A 254 -11.32 7.88 -13.38
N THR A 255 -10.86 8.81 -14.20
CA THR A 255 -11.69 9.54 -15.17
C THR A 255 -11.04 9.54 -16.55
N LYS A 256 -11.88 9.60 -17.59
CA LYS A 256 -11.49 9.82 -18.98
C LYS A 256 -11.40 11.32 -19.33
N SER A 257 -12.05 12.19 -18.54
CA SER A 257 -12.08 13.63 -18.75
C SER A 257 -11.26 14.34 -17.67
N LEU A 258 -9.94 14.45 -17.89
CA LEU A 258 -9.01 15.13 -16.99
C LEU A 258 -8.38 16.36 -17.64
N VAL A 259 -8.49 17.50 -16.97
CA VAL A 259 -7.79 18.74 -17.31
C VAL A 259 -6.76 19.05 -16.22
N VAL A 260 -5.56 19.46 -16.63
CA VAL A 260 -4.51 19.95 -15.75
C VAL A 260 -4.33 21.44 -16.01
N ALA A 261 -4.58 22.28 -15.00
CA ALA A 261 -4.40 23.72 -15.09
C ALA A 261 -3.29 24.20 -14.17
N LEU A 262 -2.25 24.81 -14.75
CA LEU A 262 -1.08 25.30 -14.02
C LEU A 262 -1.00 26.83 -14.07
N PRO A 263 -0.49 27.48 -13.01
CA PRO A 263 -0.03 28.87 -13.07
C PRO A 263 0.93 29.13 -14.24
N ALA A 264 1.02 30.38 -14.69
CA ALA A 264 2.04 30.82 -15.65
C ALA A 264 3.45 30.72 -15.03
N GLY A 265 4.49 30.50 -15.85
CA GLY A 265 5.87 30.41 -15.38
C GLY A 265 6.29 29.03 -14.86
N LEU A 266 5.45 28.00 -15.05
CA LEU A 266 5.70 26.61 -14.65
C LEU A 266 5.87 25.68 -15.86
N GLU A 267 6.50 26.15 -16.93
CA GLU A 267 6.67 25.42 -18.19
C GLU A 267 7.45 24.11 -18.01
N ALA A 268 8.42 24.08 -17.08
CA ALA A 268 9.20 22.90 -16.78
C ALA A 268 8.34 21.79 -16.16
N LEU A 269 7.55 22.14 -15.13
CA LEU A 269 6.62 21.21 -14.48
C LEU A 269 5.53 20.76 -15.45
N GLU A 270 4.97 21.66 -16.27
CA GLU A 270 4.00 21.29 -17.30
C GLU A 270 4.55 20.24 -18.27
N ARG A 271 5.78 20.44 -18.76
CA ARG A 271 6.42 19.49 -19.66
C ARG A 271 6.58 18.14 -19.00
N GLU A 272 7.06 18.13 -17.76
CA GLU A 272 7.30 16.91 -16.99
C GLU A 272 6.00 16.13 -16.74
N LEU A 273 4.94 16.82 -16.28
CA LEU A 273 3.62 16.23 -16.10
C LEU A 273 3.03 15.77 -17.44
N GLY A 274 3.24 16.52 -18.52
CA GLY A 274 2.81 16.15 -19.87
C GLY A 274 3.52 14.89 -20.39
N ASP A 275 4.83 14.74 -20.15
CA ASP A 275 5.59 13.54 -20.48
C ASP A 275 5.10 12.34 -19.67
N CYS A 276 4.88 12.53 -18.37
CA CYS A 276 4.31 11.51 -17.50
C CYS A 276 2.91 11.07 -17.98
N ALA A 277 2.05 12.03 -18.32
CA ALA A 277 0.73 11.78 -18.87
C ALA A 277 0.80 10.97 -20.17
N ARG A 278 1.64 11.37 -21.13
CA ARG A 278 1.83 10.63 -22.40
C ARG A 278 2.31 9.19 -22.18
N GLN A 279 3.19 8.98 -21.20
CA GLN A 279 3.73 7.65 -20.89
C GLN A 279 2.68 6.70 -20.28
N HIS A 280 1.78 7.23 -19.45
CA HIS A 280 0.89 6.42 -18.61
C HIS A 280 -0.58 6.43 -19.03
N ALA A 281 -1.01 7.40 -19.84
CA ALA A 281 -2.35 7.43 -20.41
C ALA A 281 -2.59 6.19 -21.29
N TRP A 282 -3.81 5.66 -21.24
CA TRP A 282 -4.18 4.52 -22.07
C TRP A 282 -4.84 4.94 -23.39
N ASP A 283 -5.82 5.85 -23.32
CA ASP A 283 -6.55 6.38 -24.46
C ASP A 283 -6.16 7.83 -24.71
N GLU A 284 -6.62 8.71 -23.83
CA GLU A 284 -6.52 10.15 -23.98
C GLU A 284 -5.51 10.72 -22.99
N VAL A 285 -4.64 11.59 -23.50
CA VAL A 285 -3.73 12.36 -22.66
C VAL A 285 -4.52 13.52 -22.07
N PRO A 286 -4.48 13.75 -20.75
CA PRO A 286 -5.08 14.92 -20.11
C PRO A 286 -4.77 16.22 -20.83
N LYS A 287 -5.76 17.12 -20.89
CA LYS A 287 -5.59 18.44 -21.51
C LYS A 287 -4.85 19.36 -20.53
N PHE A 288 -3.76 19.99 -20.99
CA PHE A 288 -3.04 20.99 -20.22
C PHE A 288 -3.50 22.40 -20.62
N VAL A 289 -3.77 23.25 -19.63
CA VAL A 289 -4.20 24.65 -19.81
C VAL A 289 -3.53 25.57 -18.77
N ARG A 290 -3.59 26.87 -18.99
CA ARG A 290 -3.09 27.89 -18.04
C ARG A 290 -4.21 28.45 -17.19
N LEU A 291 -3.89 28.80 -15.94
CA LEU A 291 -4.79 29.57 -15.08
C LEU A 291 -4.91 31.04 -15.54
N PRO A 292 -6.06 31.71 -15.29
CA PRO A 292 -7.25 31.19 -14.59
C PRO A 292 -8.12 30.29 -15.48
N VAL A 293 -8.81 29.33 -14.86
CA VAL A 293 -9.86 28.50 -15.50
C VAL A 293 -11.15 28.63 -14.71
N ASP A 294 -12.29 28.61 -15.40
CA ASP A 294 -13.61 28.55 -14.77
C ASP A 294 -13.81 27.15 -14.15
N PRO A 295 -14.02 27.03 -12.82
CA PRO A 295 -14.24 25.74 -12.17
C PRO A 295 -15.65 25.17 -12.39
N ALA A 296 -16.63 25.97 -12.83
CA ALA A 296 -18.03 25.55 -12.93
C ALA A 296 -18.30 24.28 -13.79
N PRO A 297 -17.57 24.02 -14.89
CA PRO A 297 -17.80 22.83 -15.71
C PRO A 297 -17.30 21.51 -15.10
N TYR A 298 -16.56 21.55 -14.00
CA TYR A 298 -15.90 20.37 -13.44
C TYR A 298 -16.73 19.78 -12.30
N ALA A 299 -16.93 18.46 -12.32
CA ALA A 299 -17.63 17.74 -11.26
C ALA A 299 -16.79 17.63 -9.98
N ALA A 300 -15.47 17.77 -10.09
CA ALA A 300 -14.54 17.79 -8.98
C ALA A 300 -13.25 18.53 -9.35
N VAL A 301 -12.67 19.22 -8.37
CA VAL A 301 -11.39 19.91 -8.49
C VAL A 301 -10.45 19.43 -7.38
N LEU A 302 -9.25 19.00 -7.75
CA LEU A 302 -8.16 18.72 -6.83
C LEU A 302 -7.08 19.78 -6.98
N SER A 303 -6.77 20.50 -5.90
CA SER A 303 -5.78 21.57 -5.84
C SER A 303 -4.60 21.17 -4.96
N ILE A 304 -3.39 21.31 -5.48
CA ILE A 304 -2.15 21.20 -4.71
C ILE A 304 -1.86 22.57 -4.09
N GLY A 305 -2.12 22.70 -2.78
CA GLY A 305 -2.13 23.97 -2.07
C GLY A 305 -3.26 24.92 -2.47
N GLY A 306 -3.22 26.12 -1.88
CA GLY A 306 -4.22 27.19 -2.01
C GLY A 306 -5.33 27.13 -0.97
N ASP A 307 -6.14 28.19 -0.95
CA ASP A 307 -7.29 28.27 -0.05
C ASP A 307 -8.43 27.34 -0.52
N PRO A 308 -9.16 26.73 0.42
CA PRO A 308 -10.36 25.98 0.08
C PRO A 308 -11.42 26.88 -0.56
N ARG A 309 -12.21 26.31 -1.46
CA ARG A 309 -13.31 27.01 -2.15
C ARG A 309 -14.61 26.23 -1.99
N PRO A 310 -15.36 26.45 -0.90
CA PRO A 310 -16.54 25.63 -0.57
C PRO A 310 -17.70 25.80 -1.56
N ASP A 311 -17.72 26.90 -2.31
CA ASP A 311 -18.72 27.16 -3.36
C ASP A 311 -18.54 26.24 -4.60
N TRP A 312 -17.40 25.54 -4.67
CA TRP A 312 -17.03 24.65 -5.77
C TRP A 312 -16.76 23.23 -5.23
N PRO A 313 -16.80 22.19 -6.07
CA PRO A 313 -16.48 20.82 -5.67
C PRO A 313 -14.97 20.63 -5.47
N TRP A 314 -14.39 21.40 -4.55
CA TRP A 314 -12.96 21.66 -4.43
C TRP A 314 -12.35 20.87 -3.27
N THR A 315 -11.21 20.24 -3.52
CA THR A 315 -10.41 19.57 -2.50
C THR A 315 -8.99 20.13 -2.57
N VAL A 316 -8.46 20.56 -1.44
CA VAL A 316 -7.08 21.02 -1.30
C VAL A 316 -6.26 19.94 -0.60
N ILE A 317 -5.07 19.66 -1.13
CA ILE A 317 -4.08 18.82 -0.47
C ILE A 317 -2.73 19.52 -0.33
N THR A 318 -2.05 19.27 0.79
CA THR A 318 -0.66 19.68 1.03
C THR A 318 0.08 18.57 1.78
N SER A 319 1.41 18.63 1.80
CA SER A 319 2.23 17.72 2.60
C SER A 319 3.57 18.35 2.96
N ASN A 320 4.06 18.09 4.17
CA ASN A 320 5.33 18.58 4.68
C ASN A 320 6.02 17.48 5.50
N GLY A 321 7.12 16.92 4.99
CA GLY A 321 7.76 15.76 5.61
C GLY A 321 6.80 14.57 5.64
N TRP A 322 6.59 13.94 6.79
CA TRP A 322 5.70 12.78 6.97
C TRP A 322 4.22 13.13 7.11
N THR A 323 3.89 14.42 7.14
CA THR A 323 2.53 14.91 7.36
C THR A 323 1.85 15.25 6.06
N LEU A 324 0.60 14.82 5.95
CA LEU A 324 -0.31 15.15 4.87
C LEU A 324 -1.51 15.92 5.42
N ARG A 325 -2.08 16.79 4.59
CA ARG A 325 -3.26 17.57 4.92
C ARG A 325 -4.25 17.57 3.78
N VAL A 326 -5.52 17.44 4.12
CA VAL A 326 -6.61 17.38 3.13
C VAL A 326 -7.83 18.09 3.66
N THR A 327 -8.43 18.94 2.84
CA THR A 327 -9.73 19.54 3.12
C THR A 327 -10.58 19.59 1.86
N SER A 328 -11.85 19.24 2.02
CA SER A 328 -12.90 19.26 1.01
C SER A 328 -14.04 20.21 1.39
N THR A 329 -13.85 20.99 2.45
CA THR A 329 -14.81 21.92 3.05
C THR A 329 -14.23 23.34 3.03
N ALA A 330 -14.88 24.28 3.73
CA ALA A 330 -14.40 25.65 3.88
C ALA A 330 -13.19 25.80 4.84
N ARG A 331 -12.86 24.80 5.66
CA ARG A 331 -11.80 24.96 6.66
C ARG A 331 -10.43 24.85 5.99
N PRO A 332 -9.54 25.85 6.17
CA PRO A 332 -8.21 25.82 5.57
C PRO A 332 -7.32 24.78 6.24
N VAL A 333 -6.27 24.38 5.52
CA VAL A 333 -5.15 23.58 6.02
C VAL A 333 -3.86 24.38 5.87
N ASP A 334 -2.83 24.04 6.65
CA ASP A 334 -1.50 24.63 6.48
C ASP A 334 -0.96 24.35 5.06
N GLN A 335 -0.33 25.37 4.49
CA GLN A 335 0.20 25.40 3.13
C GLN A 335 1.68 25.01 3.06
N ALA A 336 2.34 24.77 4.19
CA ALA A 336 3.74 24.34 4.23
C ALA A 336 3.97 23.07 3.40
N CYS A 337 4.92 23.14 2.46
CA CYS A 337 5.36 22.05 1.59
C CYS A 337 6.90 21.94 1.48
N GLY A 338 7.64 22.55 2.42
CA GLY A 338 9.08 22.78 2.30
C GLY A 338 9.96 21.55 2.55
N VAL A 339 9.47 20.54 3.27
CA VAL A 339 10.22 19.32 3.57
C VAL A 339 9.78 18.21 2.62
N ALA A 340 10.64 17.87 1.66
CA ALA A 340 10.36 16.85 0.64
C ALA A 340 10.27 15.44 1.26
N ASN A 341 9.20 14.73 0.94
CA ASN A 341 9.05 13.31 1.25
C ASN A 341 8.06 12.67 0.27
N PRO A 342 8.53 11.85 -0.69
CA PRO A 342 7.66 11.28 -1.72
C PRO A 342 6.58 10.36 -1.15
N VAL A 343 6.78 9.80 0.05
CA VAL A 343 5.80 8.92 0.71
C VAL A 343 4.56 9.72 1.13
N ALA A 344 4.76 10.86 1.81
CA ALA A 344 3.64 11.72 2.22
C ALA A 344 3.00 12.45 1.03
N ALA A 345 3.78 12.81 0.01
CA ALA A 345 3.24 13.37 -1.22
C ALA A 345 2.28 12.41 -1.93
N LEU A 346 2.66 11.13 -2.08
CA LEU A 346 1.76 10.12 -2.63
C LEU A 346 0.55 9.89 -1.73
N ALA A 347 0.72 9.83 -0.41
CA ALA A 347 -0.38 9.63 0.52
C ALA A 347 -1.40 10.79 0.50
N ALA A 348 -0.92 12.04 0.43
CA ALA A 348 -1.76 13.22 0.27
C ALA A 348 -2.54 13.16 -1.05
N ALA A 349 -1.87 12.81 -2.16
CA ALA A 349 -2.52 12.60 -3.45
C ALA A 349 -3.55 11.48 -3.40
N SER A 350 -3.28 10.37 -2.72
CA SER A 350 -4.21 9.25 -2.56
C SER A 350 -5.47 9.65 -1.79
N LEU A 351 -5.35 10.42 -0.70
CA LEU A 351 -6.54 10.93 0.00
C LEU A 351 -7.28 11.98 -0.82
N GLY A 352 -6.59 12.92 -1.46
CA GLY A 352 -7.20 13.92 -2.33
C GLY A 352 -7.97 13.31 -3.50
N VAL A 353 -7.40 12.29 -4.15
CA VAL A 353 -8.12 11.54 -5.19
C VAL A 353 -9.27 10.71 -4.61
N GLY A 354 -9.16 10.23 -3.37
CA GLY A 354 -10.27 9.65 -2.63
C GLY A 354 -11.43 10.65 -2.45
N GLU A 355 -11.16 11.92 -2.14
CA GLU A 355 -12.19 12.96 -2.08
C GLU A 355 -12.83 13.22 -3.45
N VAL A 356 -12.02 13.30 -4.51
CA VAL A 356 -12.53 13.41 -5.89
C VAL A 356 -13.44 12.22 -6.22
N PHE A 357 -13.02 10.99 -5.91
CA PHE A 357 -13.83 9.78 -6.08
C PHE A 357 -15.19 9.92 -5.40
N LYS A 358 -15.21 10.38 -4.15
CA LYS A 358 -16.46 10.61 -3.39
C LYS A 358 -17.37 11.64 -4.06
N ARG A 359 -16.82 12.72 -4.61
CA ARG A 359 -17.59 13.75 -5.34
C ARG A 359 -18.19 13.20 -6.64
N LEU A 360 -17.38 12.48 -7.43
CA LEU A 360 -17.84 11.86 -8.68
C LEU A 360 -18.97 10.86 -8.42
N LEU A 361 -18.82 10.06 -7.37
CA LEU A 361 -19.82 9.10 -6.92
C LEU A 361 -21.09 9.76 -6.38
N LYS A 362 -21.02 11.03 -5.97
CA LYS A 362 -22.00 11.68 -5.07
C LYS A 362 -22.24 10.81 -3.85
N LEU A 363 -21.14 10.43 -3.18
CA LEU A 363 -21.18 9.52 -2.04
C LEU A 363 -22.16 10.04 -0.99
N ARG A 364 -23.02 9.15 -0.51
CA ARG A 364 -23.95 9.42 0.57
C ARG A 364 -23.25 9.54 1.92
N ASP A 365 -23.78 10.39 2.78
CA ASP A 365 -23.24 10.65 4.13
C ASP A 365 -23.21 9.42 5.04
N ASP A 366 -24.08 8.42 4.80
CA ASP A 366 -24.07 7.15 5.56
C ASP A 366 -23.00 6.16 5.08
N LYS A 367 -22.39 6.42 3.92
CA LYS A 367 -21.34 5.58 3.31
C LYS A 367 -19.94 6.16 3.49
N GLY A 368 -19.83 7.44 3.83
CA GLY A 368 -18.57 8.11 4.16
C GLY A 368 -18.78 9.61 4.32
N GLN A 369 -17.69 10.33 4.53
CA GLN A 369 -17.71 11.77 4.77
C GLN A 369 -16.55 12.44 4.02
N PHE A 370 -16.75 13.69 3.63
CA PHE A 370 -15.66 14.52 3.13
C PHE A 370 -14.70 14.86 4.28
N LEU A 371 -13.41 14.96 3.97
CA LEU A 371 -12.39 15.36 4.93
C LEU A 371 -12.47 16.87 5.17
N ASP A 372 -12.44 17.26 6.44
CA ASP A 372 -12.57 18.65 6.88
C ASP A 372 -11.32 19.02 7.69
N ALA A 373 -10.42 19.81 7.11
CA ALA A 373 -9.11 20.16 7.68
C ALA A 373 -8.37 18.96 8.31
N CYS A 374 -8.37 17.82 7.60
CA CYS A 374 -7.71 16.60 8.07
C CYS A 374 -6.20 16.79 8.05
N VAL A 375 -5.55 16.58 9.19
CA VAL A 375 -4.08 16.51 9.33
C VAL A 375 -3.73 15.11 9.81
N PHE A 376 -2.72 14.50 9.20
CA PHE A 376 -2.29 13.14 9.55
C PHE A 376 -0.80 12.96 9.31
N SER A 377 -0.10 12.44 10.30
CA SER A 377 1.30 12.05 10.17
C SER A 377 1.39 10.55 9.90
N LEU A 378 2.01 10.18 8.78
CA LEU A 378 2.33 8.78 8.49
C LEU A 378 3.34 8.23 9.50
N TRP A 379 4.21 9.10 10.05
CA TRP A 379 5.24 8.69 10.99
C TRP A 379 4.67 8.36 12.36
N SER A 380 3.68 9.08 12.88
CA SER A 380 3.08 8.75 14.19
C SER A 380 1.78 7.96 14.10
N TYR A 381 1.19 7.85 12.90
CA TYR A 381 -0.19 7.39 12.69
C TYR A 381 -1.22 8.17 13.53
N ALA A 382 -0.94 9.46 13.78
CA ALA A 382 -1.77 10.34 14.60
C ALA A 382 -2.18 11.61 13.83
N GLN A 383 -3.16 12.32 14.39
CA GLN A 383 -3.48 13.69 13.97
C GLN A 383 -2.42 14.64 14.53
N ASP A 384 -1.33 14.73 13.80
CA ASP A 384 -0.13 15.46 14.18
C ASP A 384 0.38 16.22 12.96
N ASP A 385 0.75 17.48 13.19
CA ASP A 385 1.19 18.40 12.15
C ASP A 385 2.72 18.54 12.06
N GLU A 386 3.45 17.81 12.91
CA GLU A 386 4.90 17.78 12.86
C GLU A 386 5.39 17.11 11.58
N ALA A 387 6.39 17.71 10.93
CA ALA A 387 6.97 17.16 9.70
C ALA A 387 7.62 15.77 9.91
N GLY A 388 7.87 15.36 11.15
CA GLY A 388 8.59 14.14 11.49
C GLY A 388 10.09 14.20 11.13
N PRO A 389 10.81 13.08 11.20
CA PRO A 389 12.25 13.06 10.95
C PRO A 389 12.59 13.26 9.47
N VAL A 390 13.72 13.92 9.21
CA VAL A 390 14.26 14.10 7.86
C VAL A 390 14.65 12.74 7.26
N LEU A 391 14.33 12.53 5.97
CA LEU A 391 14.76 11.32 5.25
C LEU A 391 16.29 11.25 5.20
N PRO A 392 16.90 10.08 5.51
CA PRO A 392 18.35 9.91 5.33
C PRO A 392 18.76 10.10 3.88
N GLN A 393 19.95 10.66 3.66
CA GLN A 393 20.48 10.90 2.31
C GLN A 393 20.78 9.61 1.54
N VAL A 394 21.07 8.52 2.25
CA VAL A 394 21.30 7.18 1.69
C VAL A 394 20.77 6.15 2.69
N MET A 395 20.12 5.10 2.21
CA MET A 395 19.69 3.96 3.01
C MET A 395 20.12 2.65 2.34
N ASP A 396 20.92 1.85 3.05
CA ASP A 396 21.38 0.54 2.59
C ASP A 396 20.33 -0.54 2.85
N VAL A 397 20.02 -1.33 1.83
CA VAL A 397 18.92 -2.28 1.89
C VAL A 397 19.24 -3.63 1.24
N ASP A 398 18.66 -4.68 1.80
CA ASP A 398 18.54 -6.00 1.21
C ASP A 398 17.11 -6.46 1.46
N LEU A 399 16.27 -6.40 0.43
CA LEU A 399 14.82 -6.56 0.58
C LEU A 399 14.18 -7.46 -0.47
N LEU A 400 13.07 -8.07 -0.10
CA LEU A 400 12.15 -8.75 -1.01
C LEU A 400 10.84 -7.96 -1.09
N VAL A 401 10.42 -7.58 -2.29
CA VAL A 401 9.05 -7.15 -2.58
C VAL A 401 8.25 -8.37 -3.03
N ALA A 402 7.41 -8.89 -2.15
CA ALA A 402 6.61 -10.09 -2.38
C ALA A 402 5.18 -9.72 -2.83
N GLY A 403 4.96 -9.81 -4.14
CA GLY A 403 3.75 -9.39 -4.84
C GLY A 403 3.96 -8.09 -5.62
N ALA A 404 3.61 -8.11 -6.91
CA ALA A 404 3.72 -6.99 -7.85
C ALA A 404 2.33 -6.52 -8.35
N GLY A 405 1.29 -6.77 -7.55
CA GLY A 405 -0.07 -6.26 -7.74
C GLY A 405 -0.20 -4.75 -7.47
N ALA A 406 -1.41 -4.29 -7.13
CA ALA A 406 -1.68 -2.86 -6.96
C ALA A 406 -0.84 -2.21 -5.84
N ILE A 407 -0.77 -2.85 -4.66
CA ILE A 407 0.06 -2.40 -3.53
C ILE A 407 1.54 -2.46 -3.90
N GLY A 408 2.01 -3.60 -4.41
CA GLY A 408 3.40 -3.79 -4.84
C GLY A 408 3.87 -2.79 -5.89
N ASN A 409 2.98 -2.37 -6.80
CA ASN A 409 3.25 -1.32 -7.78
C ASN A 409 3.44 0.06 -7.12
N GLY A 410 2.63 0.39 -6.11
CA GLY A 410 2.81 1.59 -5.28
C GLY A 410 4.10 1.54 -4.46
N VAL A 411 4.44 0.38 -3.89
CA VAL A 411 5.70 0.18 -3.14
C VAL A 411 6.89 0.38 -4.07
N ALA A 412 6.92 -0.27 -5.23
CA ALA A 412 8.01 -0.12 -6.19
C ALA A 412 8.14 1.31 -6.71
N HIS A 413 7.03 2.03 -6.90
CA HIS A 413 7.08 3.46 -7.21
C HIS A 413 7.78 4.26 -6.11
N LEU A 414 7.40 4.08 -4.84
CA LEU A 414 8.03 4.82 -3.74
C LEU A 414 9.50 4.46 -3.56
N LEU A 415 9.84 3.17 -3.61
CA LEU A 415 11.23 2.72 -3.50
C LEU A 415 12.11 3.30 -4.62
N SER A 416 11.58 3.53 -5.83
CA SER A 416 12.35 4.16 -6.92
C SER A 416 12.51 5.68 -6.77
N ARG A 417 11.84 6.30 -5.80
CA ARG A 417 11.97 7.73 -5.46
C ARG A 417 12.82 7.96 -4.20
N LEU A 418 13.04 6.93 -3.39
CA LEU A 418 13.84 7.01 -2.18
C LEU A 418 15.34 6.80 -2.49
N PRO A 419 16.24 7.39 -1.69
CA PRO A 419 17.69 7.25 -1.88
C PRO A 419 18.20 5.90 -1.35
N LEU A 420 17.79 4.82 -2.00
CA LEU A 420 18.12 3.45 -1.61
C LEU A 420 19.33 2.92 -2.37
N ARG A 421 20.18 2.16 -1.67
CA ARG A 421 21.31 1.41 -2.25
C ARG A 421 21.25 -0.05 -1.79
N GLY A 422 21.61 -0.98 -2.68
CA GLY A 422 21.73 -2.39 -2.32
C GLY A 422 20.90 -3.29 -3.23
N ARG A 423 20.19 -4.27 -2.65
CA ARG A 423 19.48 -5.30 -3.43
C ARG A 423 17.98 -5.30 -3.14
N CYS A 424 17.21 -5.51 -4.20
CA CYS A 424 15.77 -5.69 -4.15
C CYS A 424 15.39 -6.87 -5.05
N LEU A 425 14.88 -7.96 -4.47
CA LEU A 425 14.22 -8.99 -5.28
C LEU A 425 12.73 -8.64 -5.40
N ILE A 426 12.16 -8.72 -6.60
CA ILE A 426 10.72 -8.52 -6.82
C ILE A 426 10.12 -9.85 -7.27
N LEU A 427 9.17 -10.36 -6.49
CA LEU A 427 8.53 -11.65 -6.73
C LEU A 427 7.07 -11.48 -7.15
N ASP A 428 6.71 -12.05 -8.29
CA ASP A 428 5.31 -12.27 -8.69
C ASP A 428 5.23 -13.34 -9.78
N ARG A 429 4.23 -14.20 -9.73
CA ARG A 429 4.02 -15.29 -10.71
C ARG A 429 3.21 -14.88 -11.93
N GLN A 430 2.56 -13.70 -11.89
CA GLN A 430 1.55 -13.29 -12.85
C GLN A 430 2.08 -12.28 -13.87
N LYS A 431 1.36 -12.19 -14.99
CA LYS A 431 1.43 -11.09 -15.96
C LYS A 431 0.44 -9.99 -15.60
N TYR A 432 0.71 -8.76 -16.02
CA TYR A 432 -0.33 -7.74 -16.03
C TYR A 432 -1.41 -8.06 -17.07
N GLY A 433 -2.66 -7.82 -16.70
CA GLY A 433 -3.81 -7.72 -17.60
C GLY A 433 -4.31 -6.28 -17.72
N PRO A 434 -5.20 -5.98 -18.69
CA PRO A 434 -5.78 -4.64 -18.85
C PRO A 434 -6.44 -4.10 -17.59
N GLU A 435 -7.10 -4.97 -16.82
CA GLU A 435 -7.78 -4.63 -15.56
C GLU A 435 -6.85 -4.18 -14.44
N ASN A 436 -5.54 -4.42 -14.58
CA ASN A 436 -4.56 -3.93 -13.62
C ASN A 436 -4.24 -2.44 -13.84
N TRP A 437 -4.55 -1.86 -15.01
CA TRP A 437 -4.25 -0.45 -15.26
C TRP A 437 -5.00 0.49 -14.33
N GLY A 438 -6.30 0.22 -14.10
CA GLY A 438 -7.12 0.98 -13.17
C GLY A 438 -6.70 0.87 -11.70
N THR A 439 -5.75 -0.01 -11.35
CA THR A 439 -5.32 -0.23 -9.95
C THR A 439 -3.82 -0.03 -9.72
N CYS A 440 -2.97 -0.20 -10.72
CA CYS A 440 -1.51 -0.11 -10.61
C CYS A 440 -0.99 1.25 -11.09
N LEU A 441 -0.46 2.05 -10.16
CA LEU A 441 -0.04 3.45 -10.33
C LEU A 441 0.92 3.74 -11.49
N ARG A 442 1.84 2.82 -11.79
CA ARG A 442 2.88 2.98 -12.83
C ARG A 442 2.60 2.19 -14.10
N LEU A 443 1.57 1.35 -14.14
CA LEU A 443 1.31 0.53 -15.32
C LEU A 443 1.08 1.41 -16.56
N THR A 444 1.73 1.07 -17.66
CA THR A 444 1.56 1.71 -18.97
C THR A 444 0.75 0.80 -19.90
N ARG A 445 0.24 1.35 -21.00
CA ARG A 445 -0.47 0.56 -22.02
C ARG A 445 0.37 -0.59 -22.57
N THR A 446 1.65 -0.34 -22.84
CA THR A 446 2.58 -1.32 -23.42
C THR A 446 2.98 -2.42 -22.42
N ALA A 447 2.87 -2.18 -21.12
CA ALA A 447 3.22 -3.13 -20.08
C ALA A 447 2.14 -4.18 -19.76
N SER A 448 0.94 -4.04 -20.32
CA SER A 448 -0.26 -4.87 -20.04
C SER A 448 -0.19 -6.34 -20.48
N LYS A 449 1.00 -6.84 -20.84
CA LYS A 449 1.28 -8.25 -21.18
C LYS A 449 2.63 -8.72 -20.62
N VAL A 450 3.30 -7.87 -19.86
CA VAL A 450 4.62 -8.14 -19.28
C VAL A 450 4.43 -8.81 -17.93
N GLU A 451 5.38 -9.69 -17.58
CA GLU A 451 5.47 -10.27 -16.24
C GLU A 451 5.57 -9.15 -15.20
N LYS A 452 4.75 -9.23 -14.14
CA LYS A 452 4.63 -8.12 -13.19
C LYS A 452 5.95 -7.80 -12.50
N ALA A 453 6.66 -8.83 -12.06
CA ALA A 453 7.99 -8.70 -11.44
C ALA A 453 8.99 -8.00 -12.38
N THR A 454 9.06 -8.44 -13.64
CA THR A 454 9.94 -7.86 -14.67
C THR A 454 9.62 -6.39 -14.89
N PHE A 455 8.35 -6.05 -15.08
CA PHE A 455 7.95 -4.66 -15.27
C PHE A 455 8.35 -3.77 -14.08
N LEU A 456 8.08 -4.19 -12.84
CA LEU A 456 8.44 -3.40 -11.66
C LEU A 456 9.96 -3.25 -11.51
N SER A 457 10.75 -4.28 -11.81
CA SER A 457 12.22 -4.19 -11.73
C SER A 457 12.78 -3.13 -12.67
N GLY A 458 12.15 -2.91 -13.83
CA GLY A 458 12.53 -1.86 -14.78
C GLY A 458 12.24 -0.43 -14.32
N LEU A 459 11.53 -0.23 -13.20
CA LEU A 459 11.29 1.11 -12.63
C LEU A 459 12.51 1.66 -11.87
N PHE A 460 13.47 0.80 -11.53
CA PHE A 460 14.63 1.16 -10.73
C PHE A 460 15.80 1.53 -11.66
N THR A 461 16.29 2.76 -11.52
CA THR A 461 17.38 3.31 -12.35
C THR A 461 18.57 3.83 -11.54
N GLY A 462 18.50 3.72 -10.20
CA GLY A 462 19.52 4.20 -9.27
C GLY A 462 20.43 3.10 -8.73
N GLU A 463 20.95 3.31 -7.51
CA GLU A 463 21.89 2.40 -6.84
C GLU A 463 21.23 1.15 -6.22
N LEU A 464 19.91 1.11 -6.17
CA LEU A 464 19.15 -0.07 -5.77
C LEU A 464 19.02 -1.04 -6.96
N GLN A 465 19.67 -2.19 -6.85
CA GLN A 465 19.62 -3.24 -7.86
C GLN A 465 18.36 -4.08 -7.68
N ALA A 466 17.36 -3.84 -8.53
CA ALA A 466 16.13 -4.61 -8.56
C ALA A 466 16.23 -5.80 -9.53
N THR A 467 16.02 -7.02 -9.05
CA THR A 467 15.99 -8.24 -9.86
C THR A 467 14.59 -8.85 -9.85
N PRO A 468 14.03 -9.24 -11.00
CA PRO A 468 12.73 -9.90 -11.04
C PRO A 468 12.87 -11.40 -10.76
N PHE A 469 11.89 -11.97 -10.07
CA PHE A 469 11.69 -13.40 -9.90
C PHE A 469 10.26 -13.76 -10.27
N GLN A 470 10.12 -14.54 -11.34
CA GLN A 470 8.82 -15.05 -11.79
C GLN A 470 8.55 -16.41 -11.15
N GLY A 471 7.70 -16.44 -10.14
CA GLY A 471 7.37 -17.68 -9.43
C GLY A 471 6.61 -17.43 -8.13
N GLN A 472 6.41 -18.50 -7.37
CA GLN A 472 5.86 -18.44 -6.03
C GLN A 472 6.96 -18.29 -4.98
N VAL A 473 6.60 -17.99 -3.74
CA VAL A 473 7.58 -17.80 -2.65
C VAL A 473 8.34 -19.09 -2.38
N GLU A 474 7.68 -20.22 -2.50
CA GLU A 474 8.20 -21.57 -2.32
C GLU A 474 9.27 -21.94 -3.37
N ASP A 475 9.18 -21.36 -4.57
CA ASP A 475 10.14 -21.60 -5.65
C ASP A 475 11.50 -20.97 -5.36
N LEU A 476 11.57 -19.95 -4.50
CA LEU A 476 12.82 -19.29 -4.13
C LEU A 476 13.80 -20.27 -3.48
N GLY A 477 13.31 -21.20 -2.66
CA GLY A 477 14.16 -22.22 -2.01
C GLY A 477 14.82 -23.21 -2.98
N ARG A 478 14.37 -23.26 -4.24
CA ARG A 478 14.94 -24.12 -5.30
C ARG A 478 16.11 -23.45 -6.02
N VAL A 479 16.27 -22.14 -5.86
CA VAL A 479 17.37 -21.39 -6.48
C VAL A 479 18.62 -21.55 -5.61
N SER A 480 19.66 -22.19 -6.13
CA SER A 480 20.87 -22.50 -5.37
C SER A 480 21.60 -21.26 -4.81
N SER A 481 21.50 -20.12 -5.49
CA SER A 481 22.08 -18.85 -5.07
C SER A 481 21.16 -18.02 -4.18
N TRP A 482 19.97 -18.51 -3.86
CA TRP A 482 18.99 -17.75 -3.09
C TRP A 482 19.42 -17.58 -1.64
N ARG A 483 19.30 -16.35 -1.16
CA ARG A 483 19.42 -15.98 0.24
C ARG A 483 18.22 -15.13 0.59
N ALA A 484 17.44 -15.55 1.57
CA ALA A 484 16.27 -14.81 2.04
C ALA A 484 16.70 -13.42 2.56
N PRO A 485 16.19 -12.31 1.99
CA PRO A 485 16.46 -10.97 2.49
C PRO A 485 15.95 -10.79 3.92
N PRO A 486 16.63 -9.97 4.74
CA PRO A 486 16.22 -9.71 6.12
C PRO A 486 14.87 -8.99 6.21
N VAL A 487 14.49 -8.21 5.20
CA VAL A 487 13.23 -7.46 5.17
C VAL A 487 12.37 -7.91 3.99
N VAL A 488 11.10 -8.19 4.25
CA VAL A 488 10.10 -8.49 3.22
C VAL A 488 8.98 -7.47 3.27
N LEU A 489 8.71 -6.83 2.14
CA LEU A 489 7.55 -5.96 1.91
C LEU A 489 6.52 -6.76 1.11
N SER A 490 5.35 -7.03 1.68
CA SER A 490 4.32 -7.86 1.06
C SER A 490 3.02 -7.09 0.80
N GLY A 491 2.31 -7.50 -0.25
CA GLY A 491 1.00 -6.96 -0.61
C GLY A 491 0.12 -8.01 -1.28
N PHE A 492 0.17 -9.26 -0.79
CA PHE A 492 -0.64 -10.35 -1.33
C PHE A 492 -2.12 -10.21 -0.95
N ASP A 493 -3.00 -10.79 -1.75
CA ASP A 493 -4.46 -10.73 -1.55
C ASP A 493 -5.04 -11.96 -0.83
N ASN A 494 -4.27 -13.05 -0.76
CA ASN A 494 -4.68 -14.32 -0.19
C ASN A 494 -3.85 -14.69 1.06
N VAL A 495 -4.40 -15.59 1.89
CA VAL A 495 -3.80 -15.99 3.17
C VAL A 495 -2.60 -16.92 2.95
N ASP A 496 -2.68 -17.83 1.99
CA ASP A 496 -1.62 -18.81 1.75
C ASP A 496 -0.31 -18.14 1.33
N ALA A 497 -0.36 -17.16 0.43
CA ALA A 497 0.83 -16.40 0.02
C ALA A 497 1.43 -15.59 1.19
N ARG A 498 0.59 -15.04 2.08
CA ARG A 498 1.07 -14.40 3.32
C ARG A 498 1.77 -15.39 4.24
N HIS A 499 1.24 -16.61 4.35
CA HIS A 499 1.88 -17.69 5.13
C HIS A 499 3.20 -18.12 4.52
N ALA A 500 3.28 -18.24 3.20
CA ALA A 500 4.50 -18.56 2.48
C ALA A 500 5.59 -17.49 2.72
N VAL A 501 5.24 -16.21 2.68
CA VAL A 501 6.15 -15.11 3.07
C VAL A 501 6.62 -15.27 4.52
N GLN A 502 5.71 -15.60 5.45
CA GLN A 502 6.07 -15.81 6.84
C GLN A 502 7.02 -16.99 7.04
N ASP A 503 6.91 -18.03 6.22
CA ASP A 503 7.77 -19.22 6.25
C ASP A 503 9.17 -18.96 5.69
N LEU A 504 9.39 -17.81 5.03
CA LEU A 504 10.73 -17.28 4.81
C LEU A 504 11.38 -16.81 6.12
N TRP A 505 10.64 -16.70 7.24
CA TRP A 505 11.10 -16.26 8.56
C TRP A 505 12.07 -15.06 8.56
N PRO A 506 11.82 -13.97 7.81
CA PRO A 506 12.75 -12.83 7.74
C PRO A 506 12.86 -12.11 9.09
N ASP A 507 13.79 -11.17 9.21
CA ASP A 507 13.90 -10.33 10.42
C ASP A 507 12.68 -9.44 10.59
N LEU A 508 12.14 -8.97 9.47
CA LEU A 508 10.92 -8.16 9.42
C LEU A 508 10.06 -8.52 8.20
N VAL A 509 8.76 -8.72 8.43
CA VAL A 509 7.74 -8.64 7.38
C VAL A 509 6.92 -7.38 7.59
N ILE A 510 6.71 -6.59 6.54
CA ILE A 510 5.70 -5.52 6.51
C ILE A 510 4.69 -5.89 5.42
N ASP A 511 3.43 -6.11 5.79
CA ASP A 511 2.35 -6.47 4.88
C ASP A 511 1.37 -5.30 4.72
N GLY A 512 0.93 -5.04 3.50
CA GLY A 512 -0.20 -4.16 3.23
C GLY A 512 -1.41 -4.95 2.77
N ALA A 513 -2.58 -4.47 3.17
CA ALA A 513 -3.84 -5.03 2.73
C ALA A 513 -4.84 -3.92 2.39
N ILE A 514 -5.82 -4.30 1.57
CA ILE A 514 -6.98 -3.47 1.27
C ILE A 514 -8.26 -4.24 1.59
N GLY A 515 -9.24 -3.56 2.18
CA GLY A 515 -10.54 -4.11 2.55
C GLY A 515 -11.66 -3.65 1.62
N LYS A 516 -12.81 -4.33 1.71
CA LYS A 516 -13.96 -4.11 0.81
C LYS A 516 -14.52 -2.68 0.90
N ARG A 517 -14.41 -2.04 2.07
CA ARG A 517 -14.93 -0.68 2.32
C ARG A 517 -13.88 0.41 2.09
N LEU A 518 -13.01 0.21 1.10
CA LEU A 518 -11.87 1.08 0.81
C LEU A 518 -10.98 1.29 2.04
N GLU A 519 -10.86 0.24 2.84
CA GLU A 519 -9.94 0.17 3.95
C GLU A 519 -8.53 -0.01 3.38
N CYS A 520 -7.59 0.76 3.89
CA CYS A 520 -6.17 0.50 3.70
C CYS A 520 -5.59 0.08 5.05
N GLN A 521 -4.70 -0.90 5.02
CA GLN A 521 -4.09 -1.47 6.20
C GLN A 521 -2.58 -1.61 5.95
N VAL A 522 -1.83 -1.48 7.04
CA VAL A 522 -0.45 -1.95 7.15
C VAL A 522 -0.31 -2.83 8.39
N SER A 523 0.57 -3.81 8.32
CA SER A 523 1.01 -4.56 9.48
C SER A 523 2.50 -4.84 9.44
N ALA A 524 3.15 -4.82 10.60
CA ALA A 524 4.58 -5.09 10.72
C ALA A 524 4.84 -6.20 11.75
N HIS A 525 5.74 -7.11 11.39
CA HIS A 525 5.97 -8.37 12.11
C HIS A 525 7.48 -8.60 12.33
N PRO A 526 8.11 -7.87 13.26
CA PRO A 526 9.50 -8.09 13.60
C PRO A 526 9.68 -9.43 14.34
N TRP A 527 10.63 -10.25 13.90
CA TRP A 527 10.86 -11.57 14.49
C TRP A 527 11.36 -11.54 15.93
N SER A 528 12.12 -10.53 16.32
CA SER A 528 12.67 -10.40 17.67
C SER A 528 11.64 -9.97 18.73
N SER A 529 10.38 -9.76 18.35
CA SER A 529 9.33 -9.21 19.23
C SER A 529 8.28 -10.25 19.67
N SER A 530 7.43 -9.87 20.64
CA SER A 530 6.24 -10.63 21.02
C SER A 530 5.05 -10.41 20.07
N ILE A 531 5.19 -9.53 19.06
CA ILE A 531 4.13 -9.15 18.14
C ILE A 531 3.71 -10.34 17.28
N ALA A 532 2.39 -10.49 17.09
CA ALA A 532 1.79 -11.52 16.25
C ALA A 532 2.40 -11.54 14.85
N CYS A 533 2.76 -12.72 14.36
CA CYS A 533 3.24 -12.91 13.00
C CYS A 533 2.07 -13.05 12.01
N LEU A 534 2.33 -13.11 10.69
CA LEU A 534 1.25 -13.24 9.69
C LEU A 534 0.40 -14.51 9.90
N ARG A 535 1.00 -15.62 10.38
CA ARG A 535 0.27 -16.85 10.70
C ARG A 535 -0.61 -16.76 11.95
N CYS A 536 -0.30 -15.86 12.88
CA CYS A 536 -1.16 -15.60 14.05
C CYS A 536 -2.43 -14.86 13.60
N ILE A 537 -2.24 -13.81 12.79
CA ILE A 537 -3.30 -12.86 12.42
C ILE A 537 -4.21 -13.44 11.33
N PHE A 538 -3.61 -13.96 10.26
CA PHE A 538 -4.35 -14.49 9.14
C PHE A 538 -4.54 -15.99 9.34
N LYS A 539 -5.61 -16.39 10.02
CA LYS A 539 -5.95 -17.82 10.08
C LYS A 539 -6.42 -18.23 8.70
N ALA A 540 -5.79 -19.26 8.13
CA ALA A 540 -6.45 -19.99 7.05
C ALA A 540 -7.81 -20.40 7.61
N ALA A 541 -8.89 -20.19 6.85
CA ALA A 541 -10.16 -20.78 7.21
C ALA A 541 -9.87 -22.26 7.51
N ALA A 542 -10.41 -22.80 8.61
CA ALA A 542 -10.42 -24.25 8.77
C ALA A 542 -11.14 -24.75 7.53
N GLY A 543 -10.37 -25.18 6.53
CA GLY A 543 -10.87 -25.25 5.16
C GLY A 543 -12.15 -26.05 5.17
N GLU A 544 -13.12 -25.65 4.35
CA GLU A 544 -14.14 -26.62 3.98
C GLU A 544 -13.40 -27.88 3.54
N ARG A 545 -13.84 -29.03 4.06
CA ARG A 545 -13.31 -30.33 3.68
C ARG A 545 -13.17 -30.36 2.16
N ALA A 546 -12.01 -30.81 1.66
CA ALA A 546 -11.68 -30.74 0.23
C ALA A 546 -12.81 -31.31 -0.63
N GLU A 547 -13.46 -32.36 -0.12
CA GLU A 547 -14.62 -33.01 -0.69
C GLU A 547 -15.77 -32.01 -0.96
N VAL A 548 -16.12 -31.15 0.01
CA VAL A 548 -17.20 -30.15 -0.12
C VAL A 548 -16.88 -29.11 -1.21
N VAL A 549 -15.62 -28.68 -1.28
CA VAL A 549 -15.17 -27.73 -2.31
C VAL A 549 -15.25 -28.38 -3.69
N GLN A 550 -14.79 -29.62 -3.80
CA GLN A 550 -14.79 -30.41 -5.04
C GLN A 550 -16.20 -30.73 -5.53
N GLU A 551 -17.13 -31.08 -4.63
CA GLU A 551 -18.55 -31.28 -4.92
C GLU A 551 -19.16 -30.02 -5.53
N ARG A 552 -18.95 -28.86 -4.88
CA ARG A 552 -19.47 -27.57 -5.37
C ARG A 552 -18.90 -27.18 -6.73
N MET A 553 -17.63 -27.48 -6.97
CA MET A 553 -16.95 -27.13 -8.23
C MET A 553 -17.41 -27.98 -9.40
N THR A 554 -17.56 -29.30 -9.20
CA THR A 554 -17.85 -30.26 -10.27
C THR A 554 -19.32 -30.63 -10.38
N GLY A 555 -20.08 -30.47 -9.30
CA GLY A 555 -21.42 -31.03 -9.13
C GLY A 555 -21.42 -32.52 -8.80
N LEU A 556 -20.26 -33.20 -8.72
CA LEU A 556 -20.18 -34.62 -8.37
C LEU A 556 -20.47 -34.84 -6.88
N THR A 557 -20.91 -36.04 -6.52
CA THR A 557 -21.17 -36.42 -5.12
C THR A 557 -19.87 -36.82 -4.39
N SER A 558 -19.86 -36.74 -3.06
CA SER A 558 -18.74 -37.22 -2.22
C SER A 558 -18.37 -38.67 -2.52
N ALA A 559 -19.36 -39.53 -2.79
CA ALA A 559 -19.13 -40.92 -3.16
C ALA A 559 -18.35 -41.02 -4.48
N SER A 560 -18.66 -40.15 -5.44
CA SER A 560 -17.94 -40.09 -6.72
C SER A 560 -16.49 -39.62 -6.54
N LEU A 561 -16.28 -38.66 -5.63
CA LEU A 561 -14.98 -38.03 -5.34
C LEU A 561 -14.08 -38.85 -4.41
N ALA A 562 -14.56 -39.96 -3.85
CA ALA A 562 -13.78 -40.80 -2.94
C ALA A 562 -12.59 -41.51 -3.64
N ASP A 563 -12.69 -41.73 -4.95
CA ASP A 563 -11.59 -42.24 -5.79
C ASP A 563 -11.40 -41.30 -6.99
N LEU A 564 -10.38 -40.45 -6.90
CA LEU A 564 -10.09 -39.45 -7.93
C LEU A 564 -9.39 -40.03 -9.16
N THR A 565 -8.88 -41.27 -9.06
CA THR A 565 -8.05 -41.87 -10.12
C THR A 565 -8.87 -42.65 -11.13
N ARG A 566 -10.07 -43.12 -10.74
CA ARG A 566 -10.98 -43.80 -11.68
C ARG A 566 -11.56 -42.85 -12.71
N SER A 567 -12.02 -43.44 -13.81
CA SER A 567 -12.75 -42.72 -14.86
C SER A 567 -14.15 -42.29 -14.39
N LEU A 568 -14.56 -41.10 -14.85
CA LEU A 568 -15.92 -40.58 -14.72
C LEU A 568 -16.89 -41.44 -15.54
N THR A 569 -17.98 -41.88 -14.92
CA THR A 569 -19.00 -42.75 -15.52
C THR A 569 -20.32 -42.01 -15.76
N GLU A 570 -21.23 -42.60 -16.54
CA GLU A 570 -22.57 -42.03 -16.72
C GLU A 570 -23.40 -42.04 -15.42
N ALA A 571 -23.16 -43.00 -14.53
CA ALA A 571 -23.80 -43.04 -13.21
C ALA A 571 -23.40 -41.82 -12.36
N ASP A 572 -22.11 -41.46 -12.35
CA ASP A 572 -21.62 -40.27 -11.65
C ASP A 572 -22.29 -39.00 -12.16
N ILE A 573 -22.59 -38.93 -13.47
CA ILE A 573 -23.27 -37.80 -14.10
C ILE A 573 -24.75 -37.77 -13.74
N ALA A 574 -25.40 -38.93 -13.72
CA ALA A 574 -26.80 -39.04 -13.31
C ALA A 574 -27.00 -38.58 -11.86
N ASP A 575 -26.02 -38.85 -10.99
CA ASP A 575 -26.03 -38.46 -9.58
C ASP A 575 -25.52 -37.03 -9.34
N ALA A 576 -24.86 -36.41 -10.32
CA ALA A 576 -24.35 -35.06 -10.21
C ALA A 576 -25.46 -33.99 -10.17
N ALA A 577 -25.11 -32.79 -9.71
CA ALA A 577 -25.96 -31.61 -9.74
C ALA A 577 -26.48 -31.34 -11.18
N PRO A 578 -27.81 -31.15 -11.38
CA PRO A 578 -28.42 -31.04 -12.71
C PRO A 578 -27.73 -30.05 -13.65
N GLU A 579 -27.33 -28.89 -13.12
CA GLU A 579 -26.67 -27.81 -13.85
C GLU A 579 -25.25 -28.13 -14.34
N ARG A 580 -24.63 -29.21 -13.84
CA ARG A 580 -23.28 -29.65 -14.25
C ARG A 580 -23.29 -30.84 -15.18
N ARG A 581 -24.42 -31.53 -15.36
CA ARG A 581 -24.50 -32.79 -16.11
C ARG A 581 -24.08 -32.66 -17.57
N GLU A 582 -24.52 -31.58 -18.24
CA GLU A 582 -24.14 -31.30 -19.63
C GLU A 582 -22.63 -31.07 -19.78
N TRP A 583 -22.01 -30.39 -18.81
CA TRP A 583 -20.57 -30.18 -18.82
C TRP A 583 -19.81 -31.49 -18.52
N LEU A 584 -20.31 -32.32 -17.61
CA LEU A 584 -19.70 -33.60 -17.26
C LEU A 584 -19.84 -34.68 -18.35
N SER A 585 -20.92 -34.68 -19.14
CA SER A 585 -21.15 -35.66 -20.21
C SER A 585 -20.09 -35.62 -21.30
N ALA A 586 -19.54 -34.44 -21.60
CA ALA A 586 -18.40 -34.29 -22.50
C ALA A 586 -17.07 -34.85 -21.96
N ARG A 587 -17.06 -35.41 -20.73
CA ARG A 587 -15.87 -35.85 -19.99
C ARG A 587 -15.96 -37.29 -19.50
N VAL A 588 -16.99 -38.05 -19.90
CA VAL A 588 -17.08 -39.48 -19.61
C VAL A 588 -15.80 -40.21 -20.03
N GLY A 589 -15.31 -41.11 -19.18
CA GLY A 589 -14.07 -41.85 -19.40
C GLY A 589 -12.80 -41.14 -18.93
N LYS A 590 -12.81 -39.82 -18.71
CA LYS A 590 -11.66 -39.10 -18.14
C LYS A 590 -11.51 -39.41 -16.64
N PRO A 591 -10.27 -39.47 -16.11
CA PRO A 591 -10.06 -39.55 -14.66
C PRO A 591 -10.71 -38.37 -13.93
N ILE A 592 -11.33 -38.63 -12.79
CA ILE A 592 -12.03 -37.60 -12.00
C ILE A 592 -11.08 -36.48 -11.56
N CYS A 593 -9.81 -36.77 -11.28
CA CYS A 593 -8.79 -35.74 -10.98
C CYS A 593 -8.60 -34.74 -12.13
N SER A 594 -8.61 -35.20 -13.39
CA SER A 594 -8.52 -34.33 -14.57
C SER A 594 -9.78 -33.48 -14.73
N VAL A 595 -10.95 -34.04 -14.43
CA VAL A 595 -12.22 -33.29 -14.41
C VAL A 595 -12.20 -32.21 -13.32
N LEU A 596 -11.63 -32.49 -12.14
CA LEU A 596 -11.47 -31.51 -11.08
C LEU A 596 -10.55 -30.35 -11.47
N GLU A 597 -9.43 -30.63 -12.15
CA GLU A 597 -8.53 -29.59 -12.67
C GLU A 597 -9.24 -28.69 -13.70
N GLU A 598 -10.01 -29.28 -14.62
CA GLU A 598 -10.81 -28.52 -15.58
C GLU A 598 -11.92 -27.70 -14.91
N ALA A 599 -12.61 -28.26 -13.90
CA ALA A 599 -13.61 -27.55 -13.12
C ALA A 599 -13.00 -26.39 -12.33
N ALA A 600 -11.79 -26.57 -11.77
CA ALA A 600 -11.04 -25.50 -11.11
C ALA A 600 -10.71 -24.35 -12.04
N ALA A 601 -10.32 -24.67 -13.28
CA ALA A 601 -10.07 -23.67 -14.32
C ALA A 601 -11.33 -22.90 -14.74
N LEU A 602 -12.52 -23.52 -14.62
CA LEU A 602 -13.80 -22.95 -15.04
C LEU A 602 -14.65 -22.36 -13.91
N SER A 603 -14.35 -22.67 -12.64
CA SER A 603 -15.21 -22.27 -11.53
C SER A 603 -15.22 -20.75 -11.38
N SER A 604 -16.43 -20.18 -11.44
CA SER A 604 -16.66 -18.78 -11.11
C SER A 604 -16.34 -18.47 -9.65
N ALA A 605 -16.31 -19.46 -8.76
CA ALA A 605 -15.88 -19.29 -7.37
C ALA A 605 -14.40 -18.87 -7.30
N ALA A 606 -13.50 -19.47 -8.11
CA ALA A 606 -12.11 -19.03 -8.21
C ALA A 606 -11.98 -17.62 -8.82
N LEU A 607 -12.92 -17.21 -9.68
CA LEU A 607 -12.97 -15.87 -10.29
C LEU A 607 -13.63 -14.82 -9.36
N GLU A 608 -14.63 -15.18 -8.57
CA GLU A 608 -15.36 -14.32 -7.61
C GLU A 608 -14.56 -14.14 -6.33
N GLU A 609 -13.82 -15.16 -5.89
CA GLU A 609 -12.91 -15.06 -4.75
C GLU A 609 -11.64 -14.24 -5.08
N SER A 610 -11.24 -14.21 -6.37
CA SER A 610 -10.09 -13.44 -6.87
C SER A 610 -10.44 -12.03 -7.37
N PHE A 611 -11.69 -11.77 -7.80
CA PHE A 611 -12.12 -10.42 -8.17
C PHE A 611 -12.56 -9.64 -6.94
N ARG A 612 -11.58 -9.04 -6.24
CA ARG A 612 -11.85 -8.03 -5.21
C ARG A 612 -11.84 -6.65 -5.85
N PRO A 613 -12.97 -5.91 -5.85
CA PRO A 613 -13.00 -4.53 -6.28
C PRO A 613 -11.91 -3.74 -5.55
N SER A 614 -11.17 -2.93 -6.29
CA SER A 614 -10.05 -2.17 -5.78
C SER A 614 -9.91 -0.91 -6.59
N VAL A 615 -9.48 0.15 -5.93
CA VAL A 615 -9.21 1.46 -6.52
C VAL A 615 -7.75 1.83 -6.26
N PRO A 616 -7.11 2.59 -7.16
CA PRO A 616 -5.67 2.76 -7.15
C PRO A 616 -5.20 3.60 -5.94
N PHE A 617 -6.02 4.56 -5.50
CA PHE A 617 -5.69 5.44 -4.38
C PHE A 617 -5.67 4.72 -3.02
N VAL A 618 -6.49 3.68 -2.81
CA VAL A 618 -6.47 2.86 -1.59
C VAL A 618 -5.22 1.97 -1.55
N ALA A 619 -4.90 1.31 -2.66
CA ALA A 619 -3.72 0.45 -2.76
C ALA A 619 -2.42 1.23 -2.59
N THR A 620 -2.33 2.43 -3.19
CA THR A 620 -1.18 3.33 -3.04
C THR A 620 -1.07 3.91 -1.63
N PHE A 621 -2.19 4.19 -0.95
CA PHE A 621 -2.12 4.60 0.46
C PHE A 621 -1.58 3.48 1.35
N SER A 622 -2.04 2.23 1.16
CA SER A 622 -1.46 1.07 1.85
C SER A 622 0.04 0.93 1.56
N ALA A 623 0.48 1.14 0.30
CA ALA A 623 1.90 1.17 -0.05
C ALA A 623 2.67 2.29 0.67
N CYS A 624 2.09 3.48 0.84
CA CYS A 624 2.70 4.56 1.63
C CYS A 624 2.93 4.13 3.08
N MET A 625 1.97 3.45 3.68
CA MET A 625 2.11 2.94 5.04
C MET A 625 3.17 1.84 5.14
N ILE A 626 3.23 0.90 4.18
CA ILE A 626 4.32 -0.11 4.12
C ILE A 626 5.69 0.57 4.10
N VAL A 627 5.87 1.54 3.18
CA VAL A 627 7.17 2.18 2.99
C VAL A 627 7.52 3.09 4.18
N THR A 628 6.51 3.64 4.86
CA THR A 628 6.74 4.36 6.12
C THR A 628 7.31 3.46 7.20
N GLU A 629 6.70 2.29 7.43
CA GLU A 629 7.23 1.31 8.39
C GLU A 629 8.62 0.81 8.01
N PHE A 630 8.88 0.67 6.71
CA PHE A 630 10.18 0.27 6.21
C PHE A 630 11.25 1.31 6.53
N VAL A 631 11.02 2.58 6.18
CA VAL A 631 11.96 3.67 6.46
C VAL A 631 12.13 3.86 7.97
N ARG A 632 11.05 3.75 8.74
CA ARG A 632 11.10 3.79 10.20
C ARG A 632 11.99 2.69 10.78
N TYR A 633 11.85 1.46 10.27
CA TYR A 633 12.69 0.35 10.70
C TYR A 633 14.16 0.57 10.37
N LEU A 634 14.47 1.02 9.15
CA LEU A 634 15.86 1.29 8.75
C LEU A 634 16.53 2.38 9.60
N THR A 635 15.77 3.38 10.03
CA THR A 635 16.30 4.54 10.75
C THR A 635 16.30 4.36 12.27
N THR A 636 15.37 3.58 12.82
CA THR A 636 15.19 3.47 14.27
C THR A 636 15.38 2.06 14.82
N GLY A 637 15.43 1.04 13.96
CA GLY A 637 15.39 -0.37 14.35
C GLY A 637 14.03 -0.83 14.89
N LYS A 638 12.99 0.02 14.80
CA LYS A 638 11.65 -0.22 15.33
C LYS A 638 10.57 0.00 14.28
N VAL A 639 9.44 -0.64 14.49
CA VAL A 639 8.18 -0.41 13.77
C VAL A 639 7.26 0.40 14.69
N GLY A 640 6.30 1.15 14.14
CA GLY A 640 5.33 1.92 14.91
C GLY A 640 3.92 1.37 14.90
N VAL A 641 3.68 0.28 14.17
CA VAL A 641 2.45 -0.50 14.30
C VAL A 641 2.65 -1.69 15.22
N GLU A 642 1.64 -1.97 16.03
CA GLU A 642 1.63 -3.11 16.95
C GLU A 642 0.40 -3.97 16.67
N PRO A 643 0.55 -5.12 16.02
CA PRO A 643 1.15 -5.22 14.68
C PRO A 643 0.47 -4.36 13.62
N ARG A 644 -0.75 -3.85 13.84
CA ARG A 644 -1.66 -3.44 12.77
C ARG A 644 -2.18 -2.01 12.94
N PHE A 645 -2.26 -1.29 11.83
CA PHE A 645 -3.01 -0.05 11.71
C PHE A 645 -3.86 -0.10 10.44
N PHE A 646 -5.13 0.31 10.53
CA PHE A 646 -5.97 0.48 9.34
C PHE A 646 -6.98 1.59 9.52
N PHE A 647 -7.47 2.12 8.39
CA PHE A 647 -8.61 3.00 8.33
C PHE A 647 -9.27 2.94 6.95
N SER A 648 -10.50 3.44 6.83
CA SER A 648 -11.20 3.58 5.55
C SER A 648 -11.01 4.98 4.97
N LEU A 649 -10.61 5.06 3.69
CA LEU A 649 -10.49 6.34 2.98
C LEU A 649 -11.86 7.03 2.75
N LEU A 650 -12.96 6.30 2.94
CA LEU A 650 -14.30 6.89 2.93
C LEU A 650 -14.53 7.78 4.16
N TRP A 651 -13.87 7.49 5.27
CA TRP A 651 -14.05 8.19 6.55
C TRP A 651 -12.86 9.07 6.93
N GLY A 652 -11.65 8.65 6.56
CA GLY A 652 -10.41 9.36 6.85
C GLY A 652 -9.56 8.72 7.94
N PRO A 653 -8.28 9.11 8.02
CA PRO A 653 -7.32 8.52 8.94
C PRO A 653 -7.55 8.89 10.41
N HIS A 654 -8.35 9.92 10.70
CA HIS A 654 -8.74 10.25 12.08
C HIS A 654 -9.62 9.18 12.75
N ARG A 655 -10.18 8.26 11.96
CA ARG A 655 -10.85 7.04 12.45
C ARG A 655 -9.95 5.81 12.33
N GLY A 656 -8.65 6.01 12.19
CA GLY A 656 -7.69 4.93 12.14
C GLY A 656 -7.50 4.30 13.51
N GLU A 657 -7.30 3.00 13.51
CA GLU A 657 -7.25 2.20 14.72
C GLU A 657 -6.04 1.28 14.69
N HIS A 658 -5.37 1.21 15.84
CA HIS A 658 -4.35 0.20 16.11
C HIS A 658 -4.99 -1.07 16.65
N TYR A 659 -4.50 -2.22 16.18
CA TYR A 659 -4.99 -3.54 16.60
C TYR A 659 -3.85 -4.35 17.20
N PRO A 660 -3.50 -4.09 18.49
CA PRO A 660 -2.45 -4.82 19.19
C PRO A 660 -2.80 -6.29 19.33
N GLU A 661 -1.82 -7.13 19.01
CA GLU A 661 -1.97 -8.57 19.02
C GLU A 661 -0.61 -9.22 19.26
N ASP A 662 -0.53 -10.03 20.31
CA ASP A 662 0.65 -10.83 20.63
C ASP A 662 0.66 -12.15 19.84
N ARG A 663 1.83 -12.78 19.75
CA ARG A 663 1.95 -14.14 19.21
C ARG A 663 1.04 -15.11 19.95
N HIS A 664 0.26 -15.86 19.17
CA HIS A 664 -0.58 -16.91 19.74
C HIS A 664 0.31 -18.09 20.16
N ARG A 665 0.06 -18.63 21.36
CA ARG A 665 0.88 -19.69 21.98
C ARG A 665 0.91 -20.99 21.17
N ASP A 666 -0.14 -21.24 20.42
CA ASP A 666 -0.34 -22.40 19.53
C ASP A 666 0.17 -22.16 18.10
N CYS A 667 0.59 -20.95 17.77
CA CYS A 667 1.11 -20.65 16.43
C CYS A 667 2.45 -21.36 16.18
N LEU A 668 2.70 -21.73 14.92
CA LEU A 668 3.98 -22.31 14.48
C LEU A 668 5.19 -21.45 14.86
N CYS A 669 5.06 -20.12 14.83
CA CYS A 669 6.16 -19.21 15.21
C CYS A 669 6.60 -19.37 16.67
N VAL A 670 5.70 -19.83 17.55
CA VAL A 670 5.99 -20.08 18.98
C VAL A 670 6.38 -21.53 19.18
N THR A 671 5.53 -22.46 18.70
CA THR A 671 5.72 -23.91 18.93
C THR A 671 6.97 -24.48 18.24
N ARG A 672 7.49 -23.82 17.20
CA ARG A 672 8.71 -24.22 16.48
C ARG A 672 9.82 -23.15 16.52
N ALA A 673 9.78 -22.22 17.47
CA ALA A 673 10.72 -21.09 17.56
C ALA A 673 12.19 -21.52 17.45
N VAL A 674 12.60 -22.55 18.20
CA VAL A 674 13.99 -23.07 18.18
C VAL A 674 14.43 -23.56 16.79
N ASN A 675 13.54 -24.26 16.07
CA ASN A 675 13.84 -24.74 14.72
C ASN A 675 13.90 -23.57 13.73
N ILE A 676 13.01 -22.59 13.87
CA ILE A 676 13.00 -21.39 13.05
C ILE A 676 14.28 -20.59 13.27
N GLU A 677 14.73 -20.41 14.51
CA GLU A 677 16.00 -19.74 14.82
C GLU A 677 17.19 -20.45 14.18
N ARG A 678 17.23 -21.79 14.17
CA ARG A 678 18.28 -22.55 13.46
C ARG A 678 18.26 -22.28 11.96
N VAL A 679 17.08 -22.29 11.32
CA VAL A 679 16.92 -21.98 9.88
C VAL A 679 17.28 -20.52 9.56
N ARG A 680 17.07 -19.60 10.50
CA ARG A 680 17.50 -18.22 10.36
C ARG A 680 19.01 -18.08 10.48
N ALA A 681 19.62 -18.79 11.42
CA ALA A 681 21.07 -18.76 11.64
C ALA A 681 21.87 -19.26 10.43
N THR A 682 21.32 -20.18 9.62
CA THR A 682 21.98 -20.65 8.39
C THR A 682 21.95 -19.63 7.23
N ARG A 683 21.37 -18.45 7.42
CA ARG A 683 21.31 -17.39 6.40
C ARG A 683 22.44 -16.39 6.52
N LEU A 684 23.03 -16.26 7.71
CA LEU A 684 24.20 -15.43 7.96
C LEU A 684 25.42 -16.11 7.34
#